data_AF-A0A956FMU3-F1
#
_entry.id   AF-A0A956FMU3-F1
#
_cell.length_a   1.000
_cell.length_b   1.000
_cell.length_c   1.000
_cell.angle_alpha   90.00
_cell.angle_beta   90.00
_cell.angle_gamma   90.00
#
_symmetry.space_group_name_H-M   'P 1'
#
loop_
_entity.id
_entity.type
_entity.pdbx_description
1 polymer ?
#
loop_
_entity_poly.entity_id
_entity_poly.type
_entity_poly.pdbx_seq_one_letter_code
_entity_poly.pdbx_strand_id
1 'polypeptide(L)'
;DIVDFQRQGWAPEEIMAGLANVLPKNIWLYVSQIPNLAKLGTRFVLQGGTQHNLAAVKSQVDFIQERFKSKGMEADVIVHKHCGESGAIGAALEVRRLHQQLGHDTEWIGMDKIDTIAFSQKRDESTRCYFCKNKCLRTFIDVDLEIQAEEAEQRMALGQLLQIRKKEDKPDQAVATKRLIIATCEKGEVEDIESMKKIKKGLDTFKRDFPNLAAHAAKAVWKAQNPPLVADDPDDLGIGLPESIELPPQLAEHQERVDGFLRKLNHSPKVSGLLGKAVAQVEKLAEKVDAAAPLRDKVAAPAKARLDEQARRREVLVRRSKLRIGIPRVLNQYSQNPFFSAYFEALGVLPRNIIYSDFTSEELYKEGAKRGAIDPCFPSKVCIAHMHNLLEVKHKKKPLDFIVFPQVDSMETWIKGTVGARACPTVVGSADTTKAAFTKESDIFADKGTELIVPFVQMAEEKLCKRQMYSYFRDALGLSEEENSRAVDEAFKAQVRFYEDLRARGKAVIEQLEAEQRIGIVLLARPYHNDPGMNHEIPDELQKLGYPILTIHSLPIDDEFVRPLFQADIDAGYIQDPFDISDVWKNSYSENTNQKVWAAKLTARHPNLVALELSSFKCGHDAPIYTVIEEVVENSGTPYFSFKDVDENKPTGSIKIRVETIGYFLKRYQEDLRRDLAKRERVKERLAEYQAELLQRIESAQAKFAAEKAVTPDVVFEAAGLRPRAQAKAQAKSGGEVEQASAGAPPAE
;
A
#
# COMPACT_ATOMS: atom_id res chain seq x y z
N ASP A 1 23.06 -24.26 -4.44
CA ASP A 1 23.70 -24.25 -3.12
C ASP A 1 25.08 -24.91 -3.26
N ILE A 2 26.17 -24.16 -3.11
CA ILE A 2 27.54 -24.66 -3.36
C ILE A 2 27.89 -25.79 -2.38
N VAL A 3 27.44 -25.68 -1.13
CA VAL A 3 27.73 -26.64 -0.07
C VAL A 3 27.06 -27.98 -0.36
N ASP A 4 25.87 -27.96 -0.93
CA ASP A 4 25.14 -29.18 -1.30
C ASP A 4 25.82 -29.93 -2.45
N PHE A 5 26.28 -29.22 -3.49
CA PHE A 5 27.03 -29.84 -4.58
C PHE A 5 28.40 -30.39 -4.13
N GLN A 6 29.08 -29.71 -3.20
CA GLN A 6 30.30 -30.25 -2.59
C GLN A 6 30.01 -31.54 -1.81
N ARG A 7 28.90 -31.61 -1.06
CA ARG A 7 28.48 -32.84 -0.35
C ARG A 7 28.13 -33.99 -1.30
N GLN A 8 27.64 -33.67 -2.49
CA GLN A 8 27.34 -34.64 -3.55
C GLN A 8 28.60 -35.13 -4.29
N GLY A 9 29.80 -34.62 -3.95
CA GLY A 9 31.08 -35.11 -4.48
C GLY A 9 31.57 -34.43 -5.75
N TRP A 10 30.97 -33.31 -6.16
CA TRP A 10 31.42 -32.54 -7.32
C TRP A 10 32.78 -31.87 -7.05
N ALA A 11 33.67 -31.89 -8.04
CA ALA A 11 34.98 -31.26 -7.93
C ALA A 11 34.87 -29.72 -7.94
N PRO A 12 35.79 -28.99 -7.28
CA PRO A 12 35.80 -27.54 -7.29
C PRO A 12 35.76 -26.92 -8.70
N GLU A 13 36.47 -27.51 -9.66
CA GLU A 13 36.54 -27.03 -11.04
C GLU A 13 35.20 -27.21 -11.77
N GLU A 14 34.49 -28.30 -11.52
CA GLU A 14 33.16 -28.58 -12.09
C GLU A 14 32.12 -27.58 -11.55
N ILE A 15 32.18 -27.31 -10.25
CA ILE A 15 31.32 -26.31 -9.61
C ILE A 15 31.63 -24.93 -10.19
N MET A 16 32.90 -24.55 -10.33
CA MET A 16 33.31 -23.26 -10.89
C MET A 16 32.91 -23.11 -12.37
N ALA A 17 33.03 -24.17 -13.18
CA ALA A 17 32.56 -24.18 -14.56
C ALA A 17 31.03 -24.03 -14.63
N GLY A 18 30.30 -24.74 -13.77
CA GLY A 18 28.84 -24.60 -13.64
C GLY A 18 28.41 -23.19 -13.25
N LEU A 19 29.11 -22.57 -12.30
CA LEU A 19 28.86 -21.18 -11.88
C LEU A 19 29.14 -20.19 -13.01
N ALA A 20 30.25 -20.32 -13.74
CA ALA A 20 30.56 -19.47 -14.88
C ALA A 20 29.50 -19.57 -15.99
N ASN A 21 29.02 -20.80 -16.27
CA ASN A 21 28.00 -21.05 -17.29
C ASN A 21 26.59 -20.55 -16.88
N VAL A 22 26.29 -20.56 -15.58
CA VAL A 22 25.01 -20.04 -15.04
C VAL A 22 25.03 -18.52 -14.90
N LEU A 23 26.20 -17.90 -14.67
CA LEU A 23 26.35 -16.46 -14.49
C LEU A 23 25.61 -15.59 -15.53
N PRO A 24 25.77 -15.81 -16.86
CA PRO A 24 25.05 -15.00 -17.85
C PRO A 24 23.54 -15.20 -17.79
N LYS A 25 23.05 -16.40 -17.44
CA LYS A 25 21.61 -16.63 -17.22
C LYS A 25 21.12 -15.80 -16.03
N ASN A 26 21.84 -15.83 -14.91
CA ASN A 26 21.55 -15.02 -13.73
C ASN A 26 21.51 -13.54 -14.06
N ILE A 27 22.51 -13.03 -14.78
CA ILE A 27 22.57 -11.61 -15.14
C ILE A 27 21.42 -11.24 -16.08
N TRP A 28 21.27 -11.92 -17.22
CA TRP A 28 20.33 -11.46 -18.25
C TRP A 28 18.90 -11.89 -18.00
N LEU A 29 18.66 -13.12 -17.55
CA LEU A 29 17.30 -13.67 -17.46
C LEU A 29 16.66 -13.43 -16.09
N TYR A 30 17.44 -13.43 -15.02
CA TYR A 30 16.90 -13.35 -13.65
C TYR A 30 17.04 -11.95 -13.05
N VAL A 31 18.24 -11.36 -13.13
CA VAL A 31 18.52 -10.04 -12.56
C VAL A 31 17.99 -8.94 -13.48
N SER A 32 18.45 -8.92 -14.74
CA SER A 32 18.03 -7.91 -15.71
C SER A 32 16.65 -8.22 -16.30
N GLN A 33 16.20 -9.48 -16.28
CA GLN A 33 14.93 -9.93 -16.85
C GLN A 33 14.74 -9.57 -18.34
N ILE A 34 15.84 -9.56 -19.10
CA ILE A 34 15.87 -9.25 -20.54
C ILE A 34 16.15 -10.54 -21.30
N PRO A 35 15.12 -11.29 -21.75
CA PRO A 35 15.32 -12.52 -22.52
C PRO A 35 15.76 -12.24 -23.96
N ASN A 36 15.45 -11.06 -24.51
CA ASN A 36 15.77 -10.67 -25.88
C ASN A 36 16.81 -9.54 -25.90
N LEU A 37 18.08 -9.91 -25.82
CA LEU A 37 19.21 -8.97 -25.75
C LEU A 37 19.30 -8.03 -26.96
N ALA A 38 18.81 -8.44 -28.13
CA ALA A 38 18.85 -7.60 -29.33
C ALA A 38 18.02 -6.32 -29.23
N LYS A 39 17.08 -6.22 -28.27
CA LYS A 39 16.39 -4.95 -27.98
C LYS A 39 17.35 -3.87 -27.45
N LEU A 40 18.49 -4.25 -26.87
CA LEU A 40 19.46 -3.33 -26.28
C LEU A 40 20.45 -2.74 -27.30
N GLY A 41 20.34 -3.14 -28.57
CA GLY A 41 21.31 -2.83 -29.61
C GLY A 41 22.32 -3.96 -29.81
N THR A 42 23.38 -3.68 -30.57
CA THR A 42 24.37 -4.68 -30.99
C THR A 42 25.69 -4.59 -30.23
N ARG A 43 25.94 -3.50 -29.51
CA ARG A 43 27.21 -3.26 -28.80
C ARG A 43 27.03 -3.44 -27.29
N PHE A 44 27.83 -4.33 -26.72
CA PHE A 44 27.81 -4.67 -25.29
C PHE A 44 29.18 -4.38 -24.68
N VAL A 45 29.21 -3.64 -23.58
CA VAL A 45 30.45 -3.38 -22.85
C VAL A 45 30.41 -4.13 -21.51
N LEU A 46 31.32 -5.09 -21.35
CA LEU A 46 31.48 -5.85 -20.11
C LEU A 46 32.45 -5.10 -19.17
N GLN A 47 31.99 -4.82 -17.96
CA GLN A 47 32.78 -4.17 -16.90
C GLN A 47 32.60 -4.89 -15.54
N GLY A 48 33.38 -4.48 -14.55
CA GLY A 48 33.43 -5.06 -13.20
C GLY A 48 34.55 -6.09 -13.03
N GLY A 49 34.98 -6.29 -11.78
CA GLY A 49 36.11 -7.18 -11.45
C GLY A 49 35.90 -8.65 -11.82
N THR A 50 34.65 -9.10 -11.96
CA THR A 50 34.33 -10.44 -12.47
C THR A 50 34.91 -10.70 -13.86
N GLN A 51 35.08 -9.65 -14.67
CA GLN A 51 35.60 -9.77 -16.04
C GLN A 51 37.12 -10.00 -16.10
N HIS A 52 37.82 -10.02 -14.96
CA HIS A 52 39.17 -10.59 -14.90
C HIS A 52 39.17 -12.11 -15.07
N ASN A 53 38.04 -12.78 -14.77
CA ASN A 53 37.90 -14.21 -14.98
C ASN A 53 37.48 -14.48 -16.44
N LEU A 54 38.41 -14.96 -17.25
CA LEU A 54 38.17 -15.23 -18.67
C LEU A 54 37.12 -16.32 -18.93
N ALA A 55 36.90 -17.26 -18.01
CA ALA A 55 35.83 -18.25 -18.16
C ALA A 55 34.44 -17.61 -18.01
N ALA A 56 34.32 -16.64 -17.09
CA ALA A 56 33.09 -15.84 -16.94
C ALA A 56 32.86 -14.93 -18.15
N VAL A 57 33.91 -14.26 -18.65
CA VAL A 57 33.85 -13.44 -19.88
C VAL A 57 33.42 -14.29 -21.06
N LYS A 58 34.06 -15.45 -21.27
CA LYS A 58 33.74 -16.34 -22.39
C LYS A 58 32.30 -16.84 -22.32
N SER A 59 31.84 -17.25 -21.14
CA SER A 59 30.45 -17.67 -20.93
C SER A 59 29.46 -16.54 -21.24
N GLN A 60 29.78 -15.30 -20.87
CA GLN A 60 28.99 -14.11 -21.22
C GLN A 60 28.96 -13.85 -22.73
N VAL A 61 30.13 -13.83 -23.37
CA VAL A 61 30.25 -13.62 -24.82
C VAL A 61 29.45 -14.67 -25.57
N ASP A 62 29.61 -15.96 -25.22
CA ASP A 62 28.88 -17.05 -25.88
C ASP A 62 27.38 -16.92 -25.71
N PHE A 63 26.92 -16.62 -24.49
CA PHE A 63 25.50 -16.41 -24.22
C PHE A 63 24.92 -15.24 -25.03
N ILE A 64 25.63 -14.10 -25.10
CA ILE A 64 25.20 -12.94 -25.88
C ILE A 64 25.15 -13.31 -27.36
N GLN A 65 26.25 -13.84 -27.92
CA GLN A 65 26.34 -14.19 -29.34
C GLN A 65 25.27 -15.20 -29.77
N GLU A 66 25.01 -16.23 -28.95
CA GLU A 66 23.98 -17.24 -29.24
C GLU A 66 22.59 -16.61 -29.46
N ARG A 67 22.27 -15.52 -28.74
CA ARG A 67 20.98 -14.81 -28.87
C ARG A 67 20.88 -13.93 -30.11
N PHE A 68 22.00 -13.66 -30.78
CA PHE A 68 22.05 -12.93 -32.05
C PHE A 68 22.14 -13.87 -33.26
N LYS A 69 22.61 -15.13 -33.07
CA LYS A 69 22.69 -16.14 -34.15
C LYS A 69 21.37 -16.36 -34.88
N SER A 70 20.24 -16.46 -34.15
CA SER A 70 18.92 -16.67 -34.78
C SER A 70 18.45 -15.49 -35.63
N LYS A 71 19.07 -14.31 -35.47
CA LYS A 71 18.79 -13.10 -36.24
C LYS A 71 19.80 -12.84 -37.35
N GLY A 72 20.78 -13.74 -37.56
CA GLY A 72 21.84 -13.58 -38.56
C GLY A 72 22.76 -12.39 -38.29
N MET A 73 22.84 -11.95 -37.02
CA MET A 73 23.65 -10.81 -36.59
C MET A 73 24.75 -11.28 -35.64
N GLU A 74 25.82 -10.51 -35.53
CA GLU A 74 26.88 -10.69 -34.53
C GLU A 74 26.85 -9.53 -33.54
N ALA A 75 26.97 -9.83 -32.25
CA ALA A 75 27.08 -8.81 -31.22
C ALA A 75 28.52 -8.32 -31.11
N ASP A 76 28.72 -7.01 -30.98
CA ASP A 76 30.02 -6.39 -30.68
C ASP A 76 30.22 -6.38 -29.16
N VAL A 77 30.88 -7.41 -28.62
CA VAL A 77 31.11 -7.55 -27.17
C VAL A 77 32.52 -7.09 -26.81
N ILE A 78 32.60 -5.99 -26.08
CA ILE A 78 33.84 -5.32 -25.70
C ILE A 78 34.05 -5.48 -24.20
N VAL A 79 35.20 -6.00 -23.78
CA VAL A 79 35.60 -5.96 -22.36
C VAL A 79 36.30 -4.63 -22.11
N HIS A 80 35.82 -3.86 -21.14
CA HIS A 80 36.43 -2.58 -20.79
C HIS A 80 37.90 -2.79 -20.38
N LYS A 81 38.82 -1.99 -20.95
CA LYS A 81 40.27 -2.12 -20.71
C LYS A 81 40.65 -2.11 -19.22
N HIS A 82 39.93 -1.32 -18.44
CA HIS A 82 40.06 -1.22 -16.99
C HIS A 82 38.78 -1.74 -16.34
N CYS A 83 38.44 -3.01 -16.56
CA CYS A 83 37.15 -3.56 -16.15
C CYS A 83 36.97 -3.54 -14.63
N GLY A 84 38.02 -3.84 -13.85
CA GLY A 84 38.01 -3.78 -12.40
C GLY A 84 37.87 -2.37 -11.84
N GLU A 85 38.48 -1.38 -12.49
CA GLU A 85 38.58 0.00 -12.02
C GLU A 85 37.56 0.95 -12.66
N SER A 86 36.78 0.47 -13.62
CA SER A 86 35.79 1.24 -14.39
C SER A 86 34.89 2.12 -13.52
N GLY A 87 34.39 1.60 -12.41
CA GLY A 87 33.58 2.37 -11.45
C GLY A 87 34.35 3.51 -10.77
N ALA A 88 35.61 3.26 -10.37
CA ALA A 88 36.47 4.29 -9.76
C ALA A 88 36.84 5.39 -10.78
N ILE A 89 37.12 5.01 -12.03
CA ILE A 89 37.36 5.96 -13.12
C ILE A 89 36.11 6.81 -13.37
N GLY A 90 34.92 6.20 -13.39
CA GLY A 90 33.64 6.91 -13.54
C GLY A 90 33.41 7.92 -12.40
N ALA A 91 33.67 7.51 -11.15
CA ALA A 91 33.59 8.41 -10.00
C ALA A 91 34.58 9.57 -10.11
N ALA A 92 35.83 9.33 -10.51
CA ALA A 92 36.83 10.38 -10.70
C ALA A 92 36.43 11.39 -11.80
N LEU A 93 35.84 10.91 -12.90
CA LEU A 93 35.30 11.76 -13.96
C LEU A 93 34.13 12.62 -13.45
N GLU A 94 33.25 12.06 -12.64
CA GLU A 94 32.13 12.79 -12.05
C GLU A 94 32.60 13.83 -11.02
N VAL A 95 33.55 13.48 -10.15
CA VAL A 95 34.19 14.44 -9.23
C VAL A 95 34.79 15.61 -10.01
N ARG A 96 35.51 15.32 -11.11
CA ARG A 96 36.05 16.37 -11.98
C ARG A 96 34.94 17.25 -12.56
N ARG A 97 33.82 16.67 -12.98
CA ARG A 97 32.66 17.40 -13.49
C ARG A 97 32.06 18.32 -12.43
N LEU A 98 31.84 17.80 -11.22
CA LEU A 98 31.30 18.56 -10.08
C LEU A 98 32.20 19.73 -9.71
N HIS A 99 33.51 19.50 -9.63
CA HIS A 99 34.46 20.55 -9.27
C HIS A 99 34.59 21.61 -10.37
N GLN A 100 34.82 21.20 -11.62
CA GLN A 100 35.15 22.13 -12.70
C GLN A 100 33.92 22.82 -13.31
N GLN A 101 32.76 22.16 -13.36
CA GLN A 101 31.57 22.69 -14.05
C GLN A 101 30.53 23.26 -13.10
N LEU A 102 30.44 22.72 -11.88
CA LEU A 102 29.46 23.13 -10.88
C LEU A 102 30.08 23.86 -9.69
N GLY A 103 31.41 24.03 -9.68
CA GLY A 103 32.13 24.80 -8.65
C GLY A 103 32.11 24.16 -7.27
N HIS A 104 31.94 22.83 -7.17
CA HIS A 104 31.96 22.14 -5.89
C HIS A 104 33.39 21.94 -5.38
N ASP A 105 33.69 22.43 -4.19
CA ASP A 105 34.97 22.19 -3.51
C ASP A 105 34.96 20.87 -2.72
N THR A 106 36.13 20.23 -2.61
CA THR A 106 36.29 18.95 -1.91
C THR A 106 36.53 19.17 -0.40
N GLU A 107 35.85 18.39 0.44
CA GLU A 107 36.10 18.31 1.89
C GLU A 107 37.08 17.18 2.25
N TRP A 108 37.70 16.53 1.26
CA TRP A 108 38.59 15.40 1.47
C TRP A 108 39.87 15.83 2.22
N ILE A 109 40.16 15.13 3.31
CA ILE A 109 41.23 15.47 4.26
C ILE A 109 42.66 15.17 3.77
N GLY A 110 42.82 14.51 2.62
CA GLY A 110 44.12 14.11 2.06
C GLY A 110 44.64 12.77 2.58
N MET A 111 45.54 12.14 1.82
CA MET A 111 46.14 10.83 2.19
C MET A 111 46.98 10.89 3.46
N ASP A 112 47.80 11.94 3.63
CA ASP A 112 48.69 12.08 4.79
C ASP A 112 47.91 12.11 6.13
N LYS A 113 46.69 12.66 6.10
CA LYS A 113 45.80 12.68 7.27
C LYS A 113 45.05 11.37 7.46
N ILE A 114 44.86 10.58 6.40
CA ILE A 114 44.22 9.25 6.49
C ILE A 114 45.16 8.25 7.17
N ASP A 115 46.46 8.29 6.83
CA ASP A 115 47.47 7.38 7.38
C ASP A 115 47.66 7.53 8.89
N THR A 116 47.28 8.67 9.46
CA THR A 116 47.39 8.98 10.88
C THR A 116 46.08 8.81 11.67
N ILE A 117 44.99 8.37 11.02
CA ILE A 117 43.70 8.14 11.70
C ILE A 117 43.81 6.90 12.59
N ALA A 118 43.81 7.12 13.91
CA ALA A 118 43.55 6.07 14.87
C ALA A 118 42.04 5.98 15.13
N PHE A 119 41.49 4.76 15.15
CA PHE A 119 40.11 4.54 15.54
C PHE A 119 39.95 3.25 16.34
N SER A 120 38.90 3.20 17.17
CA SER A 120 38.44 1.97 17.80
C SER A 120 36.99 1.69 17.42
N GLN A 121 36.64 0.41 17.29
CA GLN A 121 35.30 -0.02 16.90
C GLN A 121 34.70 -0.93 17.97
N LYS A 122 33.42 -0.72 18.28
CA LYS A 122 32.67 -1.54 19.22
C LYS A 122 31.29 -1.90 18.67
N ARG A 123 30.90 -3.18 18.77
CA ARG A 123 29.56 -3.71 18.45
C ARG A 123 29.21 -4.88 19.36
N ASP A 124 28.56 -4.59 20.48
CA ASP A 124 28.11 -5.57 21.47
C ASP A 124 26.81 -5.09 22.18
N GLU A 125 26.33 -5.83 23.18
CA GLU A 125 25.10 -5.46 23.91
C GLU A 125 25.13 -4.06 24.53
N SER A 126 26.29 -3.51 24.88
CA SER A 126 26.39 -2.14 25.41
C SER A 126 26.07 -1.07 24.35
N THR A 127 26.18 -1.41 23.07
CA THR A 127 25.84 -0.53 21.94
C THR A 127 24.37 -0.66 21.50
N ARG A 128 23.57 -1.51 22.16
CA ARG A 128 22.18 -1.73 21.78
C ARG A 128 21.36 -0.44 21.91
N CYS A 129 20.60 -0.12 20.87
CA CYS A 129 19.67 1.01 20.86
C CYS A 129 18.38 0.62 21.58
N TYR A 130 17.80 1.52 22.38
CA TYR A 130 16.51 1.28 23.06
C TYR A 130 15.46 2.35 22.75
N PHE A 131 15.67 3.17 21.71
CA PHE A 131 14.74 4.23 21.32
C PHE A 131 13.44 3.72 20.70
N CYS A 132 13.40 2.45 20.28
CA CYS A 132 12.19 1.80 19.77
C CYS A 132 12.18 0.30 20.11
N LYS A 133 11.10 -0.41 19.72
CA LYS A 133 10.92 -1.83 20.02
C LYS A 133 11.87 -2.78 19.27
N ASN A 134 12.47 -2.33 18.15
CA ASN A 134 13.38 -3.16 17.35
C ASN A 134 14.72 -3.41 18.06
N LYS A 135 15.06 -2.57 19.04
CA LYS A 135 16.26 -2.70 19.89
C LYS A 135 17.55 -3.06 19.14
N CYS A 136 17.83 -2.41 18.01
CA CYS A 136 18.92 -2.82 17.11
C CYS A 136 20.31 -2.66 17.74
N LEU A 137 21.26 -3.52 17.37
CA LEU A 137 22.69 -3.33 17.68
C LEU A 137 23.27 -2.22 16.81
N ARG A 138 24.05 -1.32 17.42
CA ARG A 138 24.75 -0.24 16.73
C ARG A 138 26.25 -0.54 16.67
N THR A 139 26.95 0.13 15.77
CA THR A 139 28.40 0.08 15.72
C THR A 139 28.93 1.45 16.05
N PHE A 140 29.70 1.54 17.14
CA PHE A 140 30.35 2.77 17.54
C PHE A 140 31.77 2.74 16.97
N ILE A 141 32.14 3.78 16.24
CA ILE A 141 33.49 4.00 15.72
C ILE A 141 34.00 5.29 16.34
N ASP A 142 34.96 5.16 17.24
CA ASP A 142 35.59 6.26 17.94
C ASP A 142 36.86 6.63 17.19
N VAL A 143 36.82 7.77 16.49
CA VAL A 143 37.93 8.26 15.66
C VAL A 143 38.70 9.33 16.42
N ASP A 144 40.00 9.11 16.58
CA ASP A 144 40.89 10.07 17.19
C ASP A 144 41.26 11.16 16.18
N LEU A 145 40.99 12.41 16.53
CA LEU A 145 41.31 13.58 15.75
C LEU A 145 42.44 14.34 16.44
N GLU A 146 43.53 14.55 15.73
CA GLU A 146 44.60 15.45 16.17
C GLU A 146 44.18 16.89 15.89
N ILE A 147 43.95 17.66 16.96
CA ILE A 147 43.58 19.07 16.88
C ILE A 147 44.50 19.91 17.76
N GLN A 148 44.65 21.18 17.40
CA GLN A 148 45.38 22.15 18.22
C GLN A 148 44.64 22.36 19.55
N ALA A 149 45.37 22.50 20.66
CA ALA A 149 44.78 22.63 21.98
C ALA A 149 43.78 23.81 22.09
N GLU A 150 44.07 24.93 21.42
CA GLU A 150 43.20 26.12 21.42
C GLU A 150 41.89 25.89 20.65
N GLU A 151 41.95 25.13 19.54
CA GLU A 151 40.77 24.73 18.76
C GLU A 151 39.90 23.71 19.53
N ALA A 152 40.55 22.83 20.29
CA ALA A 152 39.87 21.87 21.17
C ALA A 152 39.03 22.56 22.25
N GLU A 153 39.60 23.56 22.92
CA GLU A 153 38.92 24.34 23.96
C GLU A 153 37.75 25.16 23.39
N GLN A 154 37.92 25.76 22.20
CA GLN A 154 36.84 26.47 21.51
C GLN A 154 35.67 25.55 21.14
N ARG A 155 35.94 24.34 20.62
CA ARG A 155 34.90 23.37 20.27
C ARG A 155 34.14 22.82 21.50
N MET A 156 34.80 22.70 22.66
CA MET A 156 34.14 22.40 23.93
C MET A 156 33.22 23.53 24.39
N ALA A 157 33.65 24.79 24.25
CA ALA A 157 32.81 25.95 24.58
C ALA A 157 31.56 26.05 23.69
N LEU A 158 31.63 25.51 22.47
CA LEU A 158 30.50 25.37 21.53
C LEU A 158 29.60 24.15 21.81
N GLY A 159 29.87 23.36 22.86
CA GLY A 159 29.02 22.25 23.29
C GLY A 159 29.17 20.96 22.47
N GLN A 160 30.29 20.77 21.75
CA GLN A 160 30.55 19.51 21.05
C GLN A 160 31.01 18.43 22.04
N LEU A 161 30.32 17.29 22.08
CA LEU A 161 30.67 16.11 22.89
C LEU A 161 31.92 15.43 22.30
N LEU A 162 33.11 15.85 22.76
CA LEU A 162 34.41 15.25 22.43
C LEU A 162 35.07 14.78 23.73
N GLN A 163 35.59 13.55 23.75
CA GLN A 163 36.53 13.14 24.81
C GLN A 163 37.93 13.57 24.39
N ILE A 164 38.54 14.48 25.16
CA ILE A 164 39.83 15.07 24.82
C ILE A 164 40.89 14.58 25.80
N ARG A 165 41.98 14.04 25.26
CA ARG A 165 43.19 13.67 26.00
C ARG A 165 44.40 14.39 25.43
N LYS A 166 45.39 14.71 26.27
CA LYS A 166 46.63 15.33 25.79
C LYS A 166 47.47 14.30 25.05
N LYS A 167 48.08 14.69 23.93
CA LYS A 167 49.04 13.82 23.23
C LYS A 167 50.34 13.80 24.02
N GLU A 168 50.76 12.62 24.48
CA GLU A 168 51.94 12.47 25.33
C GLU A 168 53.23 12.94 24.62
N ASP A 169 53.28 12.84 23.30
CA ASP A 169 54.44 13.23 22.48
C ASP A 169 54.53 14.73 22.17
N LYS A 170 53.41 15.50 22.26
CA LYS A 170 53.35 16.91 21.83
C LYS A 170 52.36 17.72 22.70
N PRO A 171 52.83 18.61 23.59
CA PRO A 171 51.99 19.26 24.62
C PRO A 171 50.98 20.28 24.07
N ASP A 172 51.17 20.75 22.84
CA ASP A 172 50.32 21.68 22.08
C ASP A 172 49.20 20.98 21.29
N GLN A 173 49.26 19.65 21.15
CA GLN A 173 48.26 18.86 20.45
C GLN A 173 47.36 18.08 21.42
N ALA A 174 46.06 18.14 21.15
CA ALA A 174 45.04 17.37 21.84
C ALA A 174 44.49 16.28 20.92
N VAL A 175 44.24 15.09 21.48
CA VAL A 175 43.54 14.01 20.80
C VAL A 175 42.08 14.10 21.21
N ALA A 176 41.23 14.50 20.28
CA ALA A 176 39.78 14.53 20.46
C ALA A 176 39.15 13.30 19.80
N THR A 177 38.51 12.46 20.60
CA THR A 177 37.78 11.31 20.06
C THR A 177 36.39 11.74 19.62
N LYS A 178 36.11 11.64 18.32
CA LYS A 178 34.78 11.84 17.73
C LYS A 178 34.13 10.48 17.51
N ARG A 179 32.97 10.26 18.13
CA ARG A 179 32.17 9.05 17.87
C ARG A 179 31.36 9.20 16.59
N LEU A 180 31.47 8.21 15.72
CA LEU A 180 30.57 7.93 14.61
C LEU A 180 29.71 6.72 14.98
N ILE A 181 28.40 6.83 14.83
CA ILE A 181 27.48 5.75 15.14
C ILE A 181 26.87 5.25 13.85
N ILE A 182 27.27 4.04 13.44
CA ILE A 182 26.61 3.34 12.35
C ILE A 182 25.42 2.59 12.95
N ALA A 183 24.23 3.02 12.57
CA ALA A 183 22.98 2.40 12.97
C ALA A 183 22.13 2.05 11.75
N THR A 184 21.10 1.24 11.97
CA THR A 184 20.11 0.88 10.93
C THR A 184 19.09 1.99 10.66
N CYS A 185 19.06 3.05 11.46
CA CYS A 185 18.17 4.20 11.29
C CYS A 185 18.75 5.46 11.96
N GLU A 186 18.27 6.64 11.55
CA GLU A 186 18.74 7.97 12.00
C GLU A 186 18.59 8.16 13.52
N LYS A 187 17.53 7.57 14.09
CA LYS A 187 17.32 7.60 15.54
C LYS A 187 18.45 6.88 16.26
N GLY A 188 18.96 5.79 15.68
CA GLY A 188 20.04 5.02 16.25
C GLY A 188 21.41 5.69 16.10
N GLU A 189 21.55 6.67 15.20
CA GLU A 189 22.81 7.38 14.92
C GLU A 189 23.18 8.39 16.02
N VAL A 190 22.33 8.60 17.02
CA VAL A 190 22.59 9.49 18.16
C VAL A 190 22.79 8.72 19.47
N GLU A 191 23.56 9.33 20.37
CA GLU A 191 23.87 8.77 21.68
C GLU A 191 22.72 8.97 22.68
N ASP A 192 22.15 10.17 22.71
CA ASP A 192 21.25 10.61 23.76
C ASP A 192 19.80 10.81 23.28
N ILE A 193 18.88 10.80 24.26
CA ILE A 193 17.44 10.91 24.02
C ILE A 193 17.04 12.30 23.53
N GLU A 194 17.75 13.36 23.90
CA GLU A 194 17.40 14.74 23.50
C GLU A 194 17.70 14.97 22.02
N SER A 195 18.89 14.56 21.56
CA SER A 195 19.27 14.54 20.16
C SER A 195 18.30 13.69 19.34
N MET A 196 17.91 12.52 19.88
CA MET A 196 16.90 11.67 19.25
C MET A 196 15.54 12.37 19.15
N LYS A 197 15.11 13.10 20.19
CA LYS A 197 13.86 13.88 20.16
C LYS A 197 13.90 15.00 19.11
N LYS A 198 15.05 15.67 18.93
CA LYS A 198 15.25 16.69 17.88
C LYS A 198 15.14 16.08 16.49
N ILE A 199 15.85 14.98 16.23
CA ILE A 199 15.75 14.21 14.97
C ILE A 199 14.30 13.77 14.74
N LYS A 200 13.64 13.24 15.78
CA LYS A 200 12.24 12.82 15.69
C LYS A 200 11.31 13.98 15.32
N LYS A 201 11.47 15.17 15.90
CA LYS A 201 10.65 16.35 15.56
C LYS A 201 10.86 16.77 14.10
N GLY A 202 12.11 16.75 13.63
CA GLY A 202 12.43 16.98 12.21
C GLY A 202 11.77 15.94 11.30
N LEU A 203 11.93 14.65 11.62
CA LEU A 203 11.29 13.55 10.90
C LEU A 203 9.77 13.66 10.91
N ASP A 204 9.14 14.01 12.03
CA ASP A 204 7.68 14.12 12.13
C ASP A 204 7.15 15.27 11.26
N THR A 205 7.89 16.38 11.16
CA THR A 205 7.56 17.50 10.25
C THR A 205 7.71 17.05 8.80
N PHE A 206 8.84 16.44 8.48
CA PHE A 206 9.14 15.92 7.15
C PHE A 206 8.14 14.86 6.67
N LYS A 207 7.66 13.98 7.57
CA LYS A 207 6.62 13.00 7.28
C LYS A 207 5.25 13.62 7.00
N ARG A 208 5.00 14.85 7.46
CA ARG A 208 3.79 15.61 7.11
C ARG A 208 3.90 16.19 5.71
N ASP A 209 5.07 16.71 5.35
CA ASP A 209 5.32 17.30 4.04
C ASP A 209 5.42 16.22 2.94
N PHE A 210 5.91 15.03 3.31
CA PHE A 210 6.04 13.86 2.43
C PHE A 210 5.25 12.69 2.97
N PRO A 211 3.91 12.67 2.83
CA PRO A 211 3.10 11.60 3.38
C PRO A 211 3.44 10.25 2.73
N ASN A 212 3.60 9.23 3.58
CA ASN A 212 3.75 7.84 3.16
C ASN A 212 2.43 7.10 3.47
N LEU A 213 1.59 6.95 2.45
CA LEU A 213 0.27 6.34 2.58
C LEU A 213 0.34 4.82 2.76
N ALA A 214 1.44 4.16 2.38
CA ALA A 214 1.66 2.75 2.70
C ALA A 214 1.81 2.58 4.22
N ALA A 215 2.67 3.38 4.87
CA ALA A 215 2.84 3.38 6.32
C ALA A 215 1.58 3.85 7.08
N HIS A 216 0.79 4.74 6.47
CA HIS A 216 -0.52 5.15 7.01
C HIS A 216 -1.52 3.98 6.96
N ALA A 217 -1.72 3.39 5.79
CA ALA A 217 -2.63 2.26 5.56
C ALA A 217 -2.27 1.06 6.46
N ALA A 218 -0.96 0.77 6.59
CA ALA A 218 -0.42 -0.27 7.47
C ALA A 218 -0.88 -0.17 8.92
N LYS A 219 -1.21 1.03 9.40
CA LYS A 219 -1.68 1.28 10.77
C LYS A 219 -3.18 1.52 10.84
N ALA A 220 -3.72 2.25 9.87
CA ALA A 220 -5.13 2.64 9.84
C ALA A 220 -6.05 1.43 9.70
N VAL A 221 -5.66 0.43 8.90
CA VAL A 221 -6.45 -0.79 8.67
C VAL A 221 -6.72 -1.61 9.93
N TRP A 222 -5.91 -1.46 10.98
CA TRP A 222 -6.02 -2.16 12.27
C TRP A 222 -6.63 -1.32 13.39
N LYS A 223 -7.14 -0.12 13.09
CA LYS A 223 -7.83 0.71 14.09
C LYS A 223 -9.28 0.27 14.25
N ALA A 224 -9.86 0.62 15.40
CA ALA A 224 -11.29 0.47 15.64
C ALA A 224 -12.10 1.22 14.57
N GLN A 225 -13.14 0.59 14.05
CA GLN A 225 -14.01 1.18 13.02
C GLN A 225 -15.22 1.90 13.62
N ASN A 226 -15.56 1.59 14.88
CA ASN A 226 -16.67 2.15 15.64
C ASN A 226 -18.01 2.16 14.85
N PRO A 227 -18.44 1.02 14.28
CA PRO A 227 -19.76 0.93 13.68
C PRO A 227 -20.87 1.09 14.72
N PRO A 228 -22.11 1.38 14.30
CA PRO A 228 -23.29 1.26 15.15
C PRO A 228 -23.37 -0.13 15.80
N LEU A 229 -23.76 -0.18 17.08
CA LEU A 229 -24.05 -1.44 17.76
C LEU A 229 -25.39 -1.98 17.22
N VAL A 230 -25.35 -3.17 16.60
CA VAL A 230 -26.53 -3.84 16.02
C VAL A 230 -26.83 -5.19 16.68
N ALA A 231 -26.05 -5.51 17.73
CA ALA A 231 -26.25 -6.68 18.57
C ALA A 231 -27.66 -6.68 19.16
N ASP A 232 -28.27 -7.86 19.23
CA ASP A 232 -29.55 -8.04 19.91
C ASP A 232 -29.38 -7.76 21.41
N ASP A 233 -30.39 -7.13 22.04
CA ASP A 233 -30.37 -6.89 23.47
C ASP A 233 -30.60 -8.23 24.22
N PRO A 234 -29.71 -8.63 25.16
CA PRO A 234 -29.91 -9.80 26.01
C PRO A 234 -31.23 -9.80 26.79
N ASP A 235 -31.82 -8.63 27.04
CA ASP A 235 -33.07 -8.49 27.78
C ASP A 235 -34.32 -8.54 26.88
N ASP A 236 -34.15 -8.29 25.58
CA ASP A 236 -35.21 -8.43 24.57
C ASP A 236 -35.36 -9.89 24.08
N LEU A 237 -34.33 -10.71 24.30
CA LEU A 237 -34.41 -12.15 24.12
C LEU A 237 -35.42 -12.74 25.11
N GLY A 238 -36.55 -13.20 24.58
CA GLY A 238 -37.48 -14.02 25.36
C GLY A 238 -36.81 -15.29 25.92
N ILE A 239 -37.55 -16.08 26.71
CA ILE A 239 -37.09 -17.39 27.21
C ILE A 239 -37.27 -18.51 26.18
N GLY A 240 -37.99 -18.30 25.08
CA GLY A 240 -38.02 -19.21 23.93
C GLY A 240 -39.38 -19.83 23.70
N LEU A 241 -40.39 -19.26 24.35
CA LEU A 241 -41.78 -19.60 24.14
C LEU A 241 -42.28 -18.94 22.86
N PRO A 242 -43.11 -19.63 22.06
CA PRO A 242 -43.81 -19.00 20.95
C PRO A 242 -44.67 -17.83 21.47
N GLU A 243 -44.68 -16.71 20.76
CA GLU A 243 -45.53 -15.57 21.12
C GLU A 243 -47.02 -15.81 20.86
N SER A 244 -47.33 -16.78 19.98
CA SER A 244 -48.68 -17.28 19.76
C SER A 244 -48.70 -18.77 19.44
N ILE A 245 -49.78 -19.44 19.80
CA ILE A 245 -50.05 -20.85 19.45
C ILE A 245 -51.46 -20.91 18.89
N GLU A 246 -51.65 -21.45 17.69
CA GLU A 246 -52.99 -21.66 17.13
C GLU A 246 -53.81 -22.58 18.03
N LEU A 247 -54.90 -22.04 18.58
CA LEU A 247 -55.83 -22.79 19.39
C LEU A 247 -56.84 -23.54 18.51
N PRO A 248 -57.31 -24.73 18.91
CA PRO A 248 -58.41 -25.42 18.25
C PRO A 248 -59.65 -24.51 18.09
N PRO A 249 -60.52 -24.74 17.10
CA PRO A 249 -61.68 -23.88 16.82
C PRO A 249 -62.60 -23.63 18.03
N GLN A 250 -62.64 -24.58 18.96
CA GLN A 250 -63.43 -24.54 20.20
C GLN A 250 -62.88 -23.56 21.26
N LEU A 251 -61.64 -23.11 21.11
CA LEU A 251 -60.91 -22.24 22.05
C LEU A 251 -60.45 -20.92 21.40
N ALA A 252 -60.91 -20.64 20.18
CA ALA A 252 -60.51 -19.45 19.41
C ALA A 252 -60.81 -18.13 20.14
N GLU A 253 -61.86 -18.09 20.99
CA GLU A 253 -62.20 -16.92 21.83
C GLU A 253 -61.14 -16.58 22.89
N HIS A 254 -60.17 -17.46 23.14
CA HIS A 254 -59.10 -17.25 24.11
C HIS A 254 -57.74 -16.96 23.47
N GLN A 255 -57.67 -16.86 22.13
CA GLN A 255 -56.43 -16.68 21.36
C GLN A 255 -55.60 -15.48 21.86
N GLU A 256 -56.19 -14.27 21.89
CA GLU A 256 -55.48 -13.06 22.35
C GLU A 256 -55.01 -13.15 23.80
N ARG A 257 -55.76 -13.85 24.65
CA ARG A 257 -55.44 -14.03 26.07
C ARG A 257 -54.26 -14.97 26.25
N VAL A 258 -54.21 -16.05 25.47
CA VAL A 258 -53.11 -17.02 25.45
C VAL A 258 -51.85 -16.38 24.88
N ASP A 259 -51.95 -15.66 23.75
CA ASP A 259 -50.82 -14.95 23.13
C ASP A 259 -50.26 -13.86 24.07
N GLY A 260 -51.14 -13.09 24.71
CA GLY A 260 -50.75 -12.08 25.70
C GLY A 260 -50.08 -12.67 26.95
N PHE A 261 -50.51 -13.85 27.39
CA PHE A 261 -49.88 -14.59 28.49
C PHE A 261 -48.52 -15.16 28.09
N LEU A 262 -48.42 -15.75 26.89
CA LEU A 262 -47.17 -16.28 26.34
C LEU A 262 -46.13 -15.18 26.16
N ARG A 263 -46.47 -14.01 25.62
CA ARG A 263 -45.56 -12.86 25.56
C ARG A 263 -45.08 -12.41 26.94
N LYS A 264 -45.98 -12.28 27.92
CA LYS A 264 -45.59 -11.93 29.30
C LYS A 264 -44.67 -12.96 29.94
N LEU A 265 -44.90 -14.24 29.67
CA LEU A 265 -44.05 -15.34 30.13
C LEU A 265 -42.69 -15.32 29.42
N ASN A 266 -42.69 -15.07 28.11
CA ASN A 266 -41.49 -15.05 27.28
C ASN A 266 -40.49 -13.99 27.78
N HIS A 267 -40.98 -12.83 28.23
CA HIS A 267 -40.13 -11.72 28.69
C HIS A 267 -40.08 -11.54 30.23
N SER A 268 -40.50 -12.54 31.02
CA SER A 268 -40.53 -12.40 32.49
C SER A 268 -39.18 -12.73 33.15
N PRO A 269 -38.53 -11.78 33.83
CA PRO A 269 -37.26 -12.01 34.54
C PRO A 269 -37.40 -13.05 35.67
N LYS A 270 -38.60 -13.17 36.27
CA LYS A 270 -38.88 -14.11 37.36
C LYS A 270 -39.04 -15.56 36.88
N VAL A 271 -39.41 -15.78 35.61
CA VAL A 271 -39.62 -17.12 35.05
C VAL A 271 -38.30 -17.71 34.52
N SER A 272 -37.38 -16.87 34.04
CA SER A 272 -36.00 -17.25 33.67
C SER A 272 -35.26 -18.00 34.80
N GLY A 273 -35.50 -17.66 36.07
CA GLY A 273 -34.89 -18.34 37.23
C GLY A 273 -35.64 -19.60 37.73
N LEU A 274 -36.80 -19.91 37.14
CA LEU A 274 -37.73 -20.96 37.57
C LEU A 274 -38.10 -21.92 36.42
N LEU A 275 -37.13 -22.17 35.54
CA LEU A 275 -37.20 -23.04 34.34
C LEU A 275 -37.89 -24.40 34.59
N GLY A 276 -37.71 -24.99 35.78
CA GLY A 276 -38.36 -26.27 36.13
C GLY A 276 -39.83 -26.19 36.55
N LYS A 277 -40.31 -25.05 37.07
CA LYS A 277 -41.69 -24.95 37.59
C LYS A 277 -42.69 -24.53 36.53
N ALA A 278 -42.30 -23.72 35.55
CA ALA A 278 -43.19 -23.27 34.48
C ALA A 278 -43.57 -24.41 33.53
N VAL A 279 -42.60 -25.24 33.12
CA VAL A 279 -42.85 -26.46 32.34
C VAL A 279 -43.74 -27.43 33.12
N ALA A 280 -43.46 -27.64 34.41
CA ALA A 280 -44.31 -28.47 35.27
C ALA A 280 -45.73 -27.91 35.49
N GLN A 281 -45.92 -26.59 35.41
CA GLN A 281 -47.23 -25.94 35.50
C GLN A 281 -48.03 -26.06 34.20
N VAL A 282 -47.36 -25.95 33.05
CA VAL A 282 -47.95 -26.19 31.72
C VAL A 282 -48.28 -27.67 31.55
N GLU A 283 -47.43 -28.59 32.03
CA GLU A 283 -47.73 -30.03 32.10
C GLU A 283 -48.95 -30.32 32.99
N LYS A 284 -49.05 -29.68 34.17
CA LYS A 284 -50.24 -29.80 35.04
C LYS A 284 -51.51 -29.21 34.44
N LEU A 285 -51.41 -28.21 33.56
CA LEU A 285 -52.56 -27.65 32.85
C LEU A 285 -52.99 -28.56 31.70
N ALA A 286 -52.03 -29.17 30.99
CA ALA A 286 -52.25 -30.16 29.95
C ALA A 286 -52.86 -31.45 30.50
N GLU A 287 -52.52 -31.85 31.73
CA GLU A 287 -53.15 -32.99 32.44
C GLU A 287 -54.63 -32.78 32.79
N LYS A 288 -55.12 -31.53 32.81
CA LYS A 288 -56.53 -31.21 33.13
C LYS A 288 -57.45 -31.19 31.92
N VAL A 289 -56.91 -31.34 30.72
CA VAL A 289 -57.67 -31.36 29.47
C VAL A 289 -57.49 -32.74 28.84
N ASP A 290 -58.50 -33.60 28.97
CA ASP A 290 -58.50 -35.02 28.57
C ASP A 290 -58.32 -35.28 27.04
N ALA A 291 -57.92 -34.26 26.28
CA ALA A 291 -57.68 -34.29 24.84
C ALA A 291 -56.22 -34.03 24.43
N ALA A 292 -55.27 -33.96 25.38
CA ALA A 292 -53.94 -33.35 25.14
C ALA A 292 -52.74 -34.30 25.00
N ALA A 293 -52.92 -35.60 24.77
CA ALA A 293 -51.80 -36.52 24.49
C ALA A 293 -50.97 -36.11 23.24
N PRO A 294 -51.56 -35.65 22.11
CA PRO A 294 -50.80 -35.22 20.93
C PRO A 294 -50.12 -33.85 21.09
N LEU A 295 -50.60 -33.00 22.01
CA LEU A 295 -50.00 -31.69 22.29
C LEU A 295 -48.75 -31.80 23.18
N ARG A 296 -48.73 -32.76 24.11
CA ARG A 296 -47.61 -32.96 25.05
C ARG A 296 -46.31 -33.29 24.32
N ASP A 297 -46.36 -34.20 23.34
CA ASP A 297 -45.19 -34.63 22.56
C ASP A 297 -44.77 -33.63 21.46
N LYS A 298 -45.71 -32.84 20.91
CA LYS A 298 -45.42 -31.83 19.87
C LYS A 298 -44.95 -30.48 20.41
N VAL A 299 -45.19 -30.18 21.69
CA VAL A 299 -44.90 -28.85 22.29
C VAL A 299 -43.79 -28.93 23.34
N ALA A 300 -43.78 -29.91 24.25
CA ALA A 300 -42.91 -29.86 25.44
C ALA A 300 -41.42 -30.13 25.15
N ALA A 301 -41.11 -31.13 24.31
CA ALA A 301 -39.72 -31.47 23.94
C ALA A 301 -39.03 -30.40 23.06
N PRO A 302 -39.65 -29.89 21.97
CA PRO A 302 -39.07 -28.78 21.20
C PRO A 302 -39.06 -27.45 21.95
N ALA A 303 -39.99 -27.21 22.90
CA ALA A 303 -39.93 -26.03 23.75
C ALA A 303 -38.73 -26.04 24.69
N LYS A 304 -38.39 -27.19 25.31
CA LYS A 304 -37.20 -27.32 26.16
C LYS A 304 -35.90 -27.08 25.40
N ALA A 305 -35.77 -27.64 24.20
CA ALA A 305 -34.59 -27.41 23.35
C ALA A 305 -34.46 -25.93 22.92
N ARG A 306 -35.58 -25.25 22.61
CA ARG A 306 -35.60 -23.81 22.31
C ARG A 306 -35.25 -22.95 23.54
N LEU A 307 -35.71 -23.34 24.73
CA LEU A 307 -35.38 -22.71 26.01
C LEU A 307 -33.88 -22.80 26.31
N ASP A 308 -33.31 -24.00 26.19
CA ASP A 308 -31.88 -24.23 26.43
C ASP A 308 -31.01 -23.48 25.41
N GLU A 309 -31.42 -23.45 24.14
CA GLU A 309 -30.69 -22.73 23.09
C GLU A 309 -30.75 -21.19 23.28
N GLN A 310 -31.89 -20.63 23.69
CA GLN A 310 -31.97 -19.20 23.99
C GLN A 310 -31.22 -18.82 25.27
N ALA A 311 -31.23 -19.67 26.30
CA ALA A 311 -30.42 -19.47 27.49
C ALA A 311 -28.92 -19.45 27.14
N ARG A 312 -28.45 -20.40 26.32
CA ARG A 312 -27.08 -20.45 25.78
C ARG A 312 -26.77 -19.18 24.97
N ARG A 313 -27.67 -18.78 24.09
CA ARG A 313 -27.53 -17.56 23.27
C ARG A 313 -27.35 -16.31 24.15
N ARG A 314 -28.19 -16.16 25.18
CA ARG A 314 -28.13 -15.02 26.12
C ARG A 314 -26.80 -14.99 26.88
N GLU A 315 -26.31 -16.14 27.35
CA GLU A 315 -25.01 -16.23 28.02
C GLU A 315 -23.86 -15.76 27.11
N VAL A 316 -23.85 -16.22 25.86
CA VAL A 316 -22.83 -15.82 24.87
C VAL A 316 -22.90 -14.31 24.58
N LEU A 317 -24.10 -13.76 24.37
CA LEU A 317 -24.34 -12.34 24.14
C LEU A 317 -23.78 -11.45 25.27
N VAL A 318 -24.10 -11.78 26.52
CA VAL A 318 -23.58 -11.06 27.70
C VAL A 318 -22.04 -11.14 27.77
N ARG A 319 -21.45 -12.25 27.31
CA ARG A 319 -19.99 -12.45 27.31
C ARG A 319 -19.28 -11.71 26.17
N ARG A 320 -19.94 -11.28 25.09
CA ARG A 320 -19.29 -10.68 23.89
C ARG A 320 -18.35 -9.51 24.23
N SER A 321 -18.75 -8.63 25.15
CA SER A 321 -17.93 -7.49 25.60
C SER A 321 -16.61 -7.89 26.30
N LYS A 322 -16.52 -9.14 26.78
CA LYS A 322 -15.35 -9.71 27.45
C LYS A 322 -14.51 -10.61 26.54
N LEU A 323 -15.06 -11.07 25.41
CA LEU A 323 -14.37 -11.92 24.45
C LEU A 323 -13.13 -11.22 23.90
N ARG A 324 -12.04 -11.98 23.74
CA ARG A 324 -10.76 -11.56 23.17
C ARG A 324 -10.49 -12.36 21.90
N ILE A 325 -10.43 -11.66 20.78
CA ILE A 325 -10.31 -12.25 19.44
C ILE A 325 -8.94 -11.90 18.88
N GLY A 326 -8.12 -12.90 18.57
CA GLY A 326 -6.86 -12.74 17.87
C GLY A 326 -7.03 -12.68 16.35
N ILE A 327 -6.41 -11.73 15.65
CA ILE A 327 -6.39 -11.69 14.17
C ILE A 327 -4.93 -11.49 13.70
N PRO A 328 -4.38 -12.35 12.84
CA PRO A 328 -3.01 -12.18 12.36
C PRO A 328 -2.91 -11.03 11.33
N ARG A 329 -1.89 -10.18 11.47
CA ARG A 329 -1.55 -9.11 10.51
C ARG A 329 -0.89 -9.67 9.26
N VAL A 330 -1.67 -10.26 8.37
CA VAL A 330 -1.13 -11.01 7.23
C VAL A 330 -1.95 -10.83 5.96
N LEU A 331 -1.31 -10.96 4.80
CA LEU A 331 -1.97 -11.10 3.50
C LEU A 331 -3.04 -10.01 3.25
N ASN A 332 -4.18 -10.38 2.68
CA ASN A 332 -5.28 -9.47 2.39
C ASN A 332 -5.98 -8.91 3.64
N GLN A 333 -5.60 -9.28 4.86
CA GLN A 333 -6.11 -8.59 6.05
C GLN A 333 -5.59 -7.14 6.12
N TYR A 334 -4.49 -6.81 5.43
CA TYR A 334 -4.04 -5.42 5.20
C TYR A 334 -4.94 -4.60 4.28
N SER A 335 -5.98 -5.21 3.69
CA SER A 335 -7.07 -4.52 2.98
C SER A 335 -8.44 -4.79 3.62
N GLN A 336 -8.70 -6.00 4.09
CA GLN A 336 -10.03 -6.49 4.47
C GLN A 336 -10.32 -6.47 5.98
N ASN A 337 -9.35 -6.16 6.84
CA ASN A 337 -9.61 -6.11 8.28
C ASN A 337 -10.67 -5.05 8.72
N PRO A 338 -10.88 -3.90 8.05
CA PRO A 338 -11.94 -2.97 8.43
C PRO A 338 -13.32 -3.64 8.44
N PHE A 339 -13.60 -4.54 7.48
CA PHE A 339 -14.77 -5.39 7.49
C PHE A 339 -14.82 -6.28 8.75
N PHE A 340 -13.79 -7.09 8.99
CA PHE A 340 -13.82 -8.06 10.11
C PHE A 340 -13.85 -7.39 11.48
N SER A 341 -13.08 -6.31 11.69
CA SER A 341 -13.11 -5.61 12.97
C SER A 341 -14.46 -4.94 13.20
N ALA A 342 -15.03 -4.27 12.19
CA ALA A 342 -16.36 -3.68 12.28
C ALA A 342 -17.44 -4.74 12.56
N TYR A 343 -17.37 -5.91 11.92
CA TYR A 343 -18.30 -7.01 12.20
C TYR A 343 -18.31 -7.39 13.69
N PHE A 344 -17.13 -7.60 14.30
CA PHE A 344 -17.06 -7.94 15.73
C PHE A 344 -17.48 -6.77 16.63
N GLU A 345 -17.08 -5.53 16.29
CA GLU A 345 -17.45 -4.32 17.03
C GLU A 345 -18.98 -4.11 17.03
N ALA A 346 -19.63 -4.27 15.87
CA ALA A 346 -21.06 -4.12 15.70
C ALA A 346 -21.86 -5.17 16.50
N LEU A 347 -21.25 -6.32 16.78
CA LEU A 347 -21.80 -7.40 17.60
C LEU A 347 -21.53 -7.23 19.11
N GLY A 348 -20.87 -6.15 19.53
CA GLY A 348 -20.62 -5.82 20.93
C GLY A 348 -19.27 -6.30 21.48
N VAL A 349 -18.35 -6.77 20.63
CA VAL A 349 -16.96 -7.02 21.03
C VAL A 349 -16.24 -5.67 21.16
N LEU A 350 -15.63 -5.41 22.32
CA LEU A 350 -14.93 -4.14 22.52
C LEU A 350 -13.69 -4.07 21.62
N PRO A 351 -13.42 -2.93 20.94
CA PRO A 351 -12.28 -2.83 20.00
C PRO A 351 -10.93 -3.18 20.64
N ARG A 352 -10.73 -2.84 21.93
CA ARG A 352 -9.53 -3.17 22.70
C ARG A 352 -9.30 -4.67 22.92
N ASN A 353 -10.33 -5.49 22.69
CA ASN A 353 -10.25 -6.94 22.80
C ASN A 353 -10.01 -7.63 21.45
N ILE A 354 -9.97 -6.89 20.34
CA ILE A 354 -9.50 -7.40 19.06
C ILE A 354 -7.98 -7.24 19.05
N ILE A 355 -7.27 -8.36 19.15
CA ILE A 355 -5.83 -8.42 19.38
C ILE A 355 -5.13 -8.83 18.09
N TYR A 356 -4.25 -7.97 17.60
CA TYR A 356 -3.47 -8.24 16.41
C TYR A 356 -2.07 -8.76 16.73
N SER A 357 -1.52 -9.64 15.89
CA SER A 357 -0.09 -9.99 15.95
C SER A 357 0.78 -8.75 15.72
N ASP A 358 2.02 -8.74 16.19
CA ASP A 358 2.94 -7.63 15.90
C ASP A 358 3.20 -7.49 14.38
N PHE A 359 3.68 -6.31 13.96
CA PHE A 359 4.17 -6.12 12.58
C PHE A 359 5.34 -7.07 12.31
N THR A 360 5.54 -7.43 11.05
CA THR A 360 6.62 -8.34 10.70
C THR A 360 7.97 -7.73 11.06
N SER A 361 8.84 -8.54 11.66
CA SER A 361 10.23 -8.22 11.94
C SER A 361 11.11 -9.46 11.79
N GLU A 362 12.42 -9.25 11.68
CA GLU A 362 13.40 -10.36 11.64
C GLU A 362 13.26 -11.27 12.88
N GLU A 363 13.13 -10.70 14.08
CA GLU A 363 12.84 -11.46 15.30
C GLU A 363 11.54 -12.26 15.22
N LEU A 364 10.43 -11.64 14.78
CA LEU A 364 9.14 -12.33 14.68
C LEU A 364 9.25 -13.53 13.73
N TYR A 365 9.88 -13.32 12.57
CA TYR A 365 10.09 -14.38 11.59
C TYR A 365 10.99 -15.48 12.17
N LYS A 366 12.14 -15.15 12.73
CA LYS A 366 13.09 -16.10 13.31
C LYS A 366 12.50 -16.92 14.46
N GLU A 367 11.65 -16.31 15.30
CA GLU A 367 10.99 -17.01 16.40
C GLU A 367 9.94 -17.99 15.91
N GLY A 368 9.17 -17.61 14.88
CA GLY A 368 7.99 -18.33 14.45
C GLY A 368 8.15 -19.24 13.21
N ALA A 369 9.14 -19.00 12.35
CA ALA A 369 9.42 -19.76 11.12
C ALA A 369 10.09 -21.12 11.37
N LYS A 370 9.72 -21.80 12.47
CA LYS A 370 10.23 -23.12 12.88
C LYS A 370 9.30 -24.26 12.48
N ARG A 371 8.12 -23.92 11.96
CA ARG A 371 7.07 -24.86 11.52
C ARG A 371 6.85 -24.66 10.03
N GLY A 372 6.57 -25.76 9.32
CA GLY A 372 6.30 -25.74 7.89
C GLY A 372 7.12 -26.77 7.12
N ALA A 373 6.49 -27.42 6.14
CA ALA A 373 7.11 -28.42 5.26
C ALA A 373 7.12 -28.00 3.78
N ILE A 374 6.58 -26.82 3.48
CA ILE A 374 6.46 -26.26 2.13
C ILE A 374 7.12 -24.87 2.09
N ASP A 375 7.70 -24.51 0.96
CA ASP A 375 8.38 -23.22 0.74
C ASP A 375 7.59 -22.33 -0.25
N PRO A 376 6.46 -21.71 0.20
CA PRO A 376 5.61 -20.84 -0.61
C PRO A 376 6.22 -19.43 -0.78
N CYS A 377 5.45 -18.49 -1.32
CA CYS A 377 5.86 -17.09 -1.37
C CYS A 377 6.07 -16.49 0.03
N PHE A 378 6.96 -15.51 0.13
CA PHE A 378 7.33 -14.87 1.40
C PHE A 378 6.13 -14.47 2.30
N PRO A 379 5.08 -13.79 1.80
CA PRO A 379 3.93 -13.41 2.62
C PRO A 379 3.18 -14.61 3.21
N SER A 380 3.16 -15.74 2.49
CA SER A 380 2.53 -16.98 2.97
C SER A 380 3.37 -17.63 4.09
N LYS A 381 4.70 -17.65 3.96
CA LYS A 381 5.61 -18.17 5.00
C LYS A 381 5.40 -17.45 6.34
N VAL A 382 5.26 -16.12 6.28
CA VAL A 382 5.21 -15.25 7.47
C VAL A 382 3.92 -15.48 8.27
N CYS A 383 2.88 -16.08 7.69
CA CYS A 383 1.63 -16.42 8.39
C CYS A 383 1.85 -17.31 9.61
N ILE A 384 2.75 -18.29 9.49
CA ILE A 384 3.14 -19.17 10.60
C ILE A 384 3.78 -18.38 11.74
N ALA A 385 4.60 -17.39 11.40
CA ALA A 385 5.28 -16.55 12.36
C ALA A 385 4.31 -15.60 13.11
N HIS A 386 3.32 -15.03 12.42
CA HIS A 386 2.28 -14.25 13.10
C HIS A 386 1.36 -15.12 13.97
N MET A 387 1.05 -16.35 13.54
CA MET A 387 0.28 -17.29 14.36
C MET A 387 1.04 -17.65 15.64
N HIS A 388 2.35 -17.93 15.51
CA HIS A 388 3.24 -18.11 16.65
C HIS A 388 3.27 -16.89 17.57
N ASN A 389 3.32 -15.67 17.04
CA ASN A 389 3.26 -14.44 17.83
C ASN A 389 1.92 -14.32 18.61
N LEU A 390 0.78 -14.63 17.98
CA LEU A 390 -0.51 -14.65 18.68
C LEU A 390 -0.51 -15.65 19.83
N LEU A 391 -0.03 -16.87 19.61
CA LEU A 391 -0.08 -17.96 20.61
C LEU A 391 0.96 -17.78 21.73
N GLU A 392 2.22 -17.50 21.39
CA GLU A 392 3.32 -17.50 22.36
C GLU A 392 3.60 -16.14 22.98
N VAL A 393 3.15 -15.05 22.34
CA VAL A 393 3.37 -13.68 22.85
C VAL A 393 2.08 -13.04 23.34
N LYS A 394 0.99 -13.06 22.56
CA LYS A 394 -0.26 -12.38 22.94
C LYS A 394 -1.09 -13.20 23.91
N HIS A 395 -1.41 -14.44 23.54
CA HIS A 395 -2.24 -15.36 24.33
C HIS A 395 -1.56 -15.70 25.66
N LYS A 396 -0.25 -15.99 25.66
CA LYS A 396 0.53 -16.22 26.89
C LYS A 396 0.46 -15.06 27.90
N LYS A 397 0.39 -13.81 27.44
CA LYS A 397 0.26 -12.63 28.32
C LYS A 397 -1.14 -12.47 28.87
N LYS A 398 -2.14 -12.63 28.01
CA LYS A 398 -3.55 -12.61 28.41
C LYS A 398 -4.35 -13.44 27.41
N PRO A 399 -5.03 -14.51 27.87
CA PRO A 399 -5.66 -15.50 27.00
C PRO A 399 -6.56 -14.88 25.92
N LEU A 400 -6.55 -15.50 24.75
CA LEU A 400 -7.48 -15.26 23.66
C LEU A 400 -8.55 -16.36 23.72
N ASP A 401 -9.81 -15.99 23.53
CA ASP A 401 -10.91 -16.95 23.42
C ASP A 401 -10.88 -17.60 22.02
N PHE A 402 -10.73 -16.77 20.99
CA PHE A 402 -10.70 -17.19 19.60
C PHE A 402 -9.53 -16.55 18.86
N ILE A 403 -8.99 -17.24 17.87
CA ILE A 403 -8.17 -16.66 16.81
C ILE A 403 -8.96 -16.79 15.51
N VAL A 404 -9.11 -15.69 14.79
CA VAL A 404 -9.83 -15.64 13.52
C VAL A 404 -8.82 -15.37 12.42
N PHE A 405 -8.72 -16.30 11.46
CA PHE A 405 -7.86 -16.14 10.28
C PHE A 405 -8.71 -16.27 9.00
N PRO A 406 -9.27 -15.16 8.49
CA PRO A 406 -10.20 -15.22 7.37
C PRO A 406 -9.56 -15.54 6.03
N GLN A 407 -10.26 -16.38 5.26
CA GLN A 407 -10.00 -16.72 3.87
C GLN A 407 -10.96 -15.95 2.97
N VAL A 408 -10.54 -14.79 2.48
CA VAL A 408 -11.31 -14.00 1.51
C VAL A 408 -10.93 -14.44 0.11
N ASP A 409 -11.89 -15.05 -0.59
CA ASP A 409 -11.68 -15.74 -1.86
C ASP A 409 -12.18 -14.94 -3.07
N SER A 410 -13.28 -14.21 -2.94
CA SER A 410 -13.69 -13.15 -3.87
C SER A 410 -13.74 -11.81 -3.15
N MET A 411 -13.30 -10.76 -3.84
CA MET A 411 -13.23 -9.39 -3.31
C MET A 411 -14.10 -8.46 -4.16
N GLU A 412 -14.59 -7.38 -3.54
CA GLU A 412 -15.22 -6.28 -4.27
C GLU A 412 -14.23 -5.67 -5.28
N THR A 413 -14.73 -5.29 -6.46
CA THR A 413 -13.93 -4.70 -7.52
C THR A 413 -14.60 -3.46 -8.08
N TRP A 414 -13.80 -2.44 -8.38
CA TRP A 414 -14.20 -1.25 -9.13
C TRP A 414 -13.73 -1.30 -10.59
N ILE A 415 -13.06 -2.39 -10.99
CA ILE A 415 -12.48 -2.57 -12.32
C ILE A 415 -13.53 -3.19 -13.22
N LYS A 416 -13.65 -2.70 -14.45
CA LYS A 416 -14.64 -3.16 -15.42
C LYS A 416 -13.99 -4.10 -16.45
N GLY A 417 -14.82 -4.95 -17.05
CA GLY A 417 -14.37 -5.87 -18.11
C GLY A 417 -13.44 -6.99 -17.63
N THR A 418 -13.35 -7.24 -16.31
CA THR A 418 -12.50 -8.32 -15.76
C THR A 418 -13.16 -9.69 -15.89
N VAL A 419 -12.36 -10.74 -16.08
CA VAL A 419 -12.85 -12.13 -16.07
C VAL A 419 -13.27 -12.57 -14.67
N GLY A 420 -12.63 -12.06 -13.61
CA GLY A 420 -13.02 -12.30 -12.23
C GLY A 420 -12.28 -11.43 -11.21
N ALA A 421 -12.81 -11.41 -9.99
CA ALA A 421 -12.28 -10.63 -8.86
C ALA A 421 -11.82 -11.54 -7.71
N ARG A 422 -11.06 -12.59 -8.04
CA ARG A 422 -10.65 -13.62 -7.06
C ARG A 422 -9.37 -13.21 -6.35
N ALA A 423 -9.21 -13.66 -5.12
CA ALA A 423 -7.94 -13.57 -4.41
C ALA A 423 -6.97 -14.62 -4.91
N CYS A 424 -5.70 -14.48 -4.54
CA CYS A 424 -4.69 -15.48 -4.86
C CYS A 424 -4.98 -16.80 -4.13
N PRO A 425 -5.00 -17.97 -4.80
CA PRO A 425 -5.25 -19.25 -4.13
C PRO A 425 -4.23 -19.57 -3.02
N THR A 426 -2.97 -19.15 -3.18
CA THR A 426 -1.96 -19.25 -2.11
C THR A 426 -2.31 -18.38 -0.91
N VAL A 427 -2.84 -17.16 -1.14
CA VAL A 427 -3.30 -16.27 -0.06
C VAL A 427 -4.46 -16.91 0.69
N VAL A 428 -5.46 -17.42 -0.04
CA VAL A 428 -6.63 -18.10 0.54
C VAL A 428 -6.19 -19.35 1.32
N GLY A 429 -5.42 -20.24 0.70
CA GLY A 429 -4.96 -21.49 1.31
C GLY A 429 -3.93 -21.32 2.44
N SER A 430 -3.34 -20.13 2.62
CA SER A 430 -2.35 -19.89 3.68
C SER A 430 -2.91 -20.05 5.09
N ALA A 431 -4.22 -19.84 5.28
CA ALA A 431 -4.86 -20.07 6.57
C ALA A 431 -4.91 -21.57 6.90
N ASP A 432 -5.20 -22.44 5.93
CA ASP A 432 -5.21 -23.90 6.11
C ASP A 432 -3.82 -24.47 6.29
N THR A 433 -2.83 -24.01 5.52
CA THR A 433 -1.44 -24.45 5.69
C THR A 433 -0.89 -24.01 7.05
N THR A 434 -1.25 -22.81 7.50
CA THR A 434 -0.93 -22.33 8.85
C THR A 434 -1.64 -23.19 9.89
N LYS A 435 -2.93 -23.46 9.77
CA LYS A 435 -3.67 -24.34 10.69
C LYS A 435 -2.98 -25.71 10.80
N ALA A 436 -2.71 -26.34 9.67
CA ALA A 436 -2.04 -27.65 9.62
C ALA A 436 -0.67 -27.63 10.32
N ALA A 437 0.11 -26.54 10.19
CA ALA A 437 1.40 -26.40 10.86
C ALA A 437 1.30 -26.36 12.40
N PHE A 438 0.13 -26.08 12.97
CA PHE A 438 -0.10 -26.03 14.42
C PHE A 438 -1.01 -27.14 14.93
N THR A 439 -1.48 -28.04 14.06
CA THR A 439 -2.35 -29.18 14.44
C THR A 439 -1.81 -30.54 13.99
N LYS A 440 -0.70 -30.59 13.23
CA LYS A 440 -0.16 -31.84 12.66
C LYS A 440 0.42 -32.76 13.74
N GLU A 441 1.27 -32.25 14.63
CA GLU A 441 1.85 -33.07 15.71
C GLU A 441 0.95 -33.13 16.95
N SER A 442 0.40 -31.99 17.36
CA SER A 442 -0.62 -31.87 18.41
C SER A 442 -1.51 -30.66 18.11
N ASP A 443 -2.74 -30.63 18.65
CA ASP A 443 -3.62 -29.47 18.53
C ASP A 443 -3.23 -28.39 19.55
N ILE A 444 -2.31 -27.52 19.13
CA ILE A 444 -1.76 -26.45 19.97
C ILE A 444 -2.85 -25.45 20.41
N PHE A 445 -3.92 -25.29 19.62
CA PHE A 445 -5.02 -24.39 19.95
C PHE A 445 -5.82 -24.96 21.13
N ALA A 446 -6.22 -26.22 21.03
CA ALA A 446 -6.91 -26.93 22.10
C ALA A 446 -6.05 -27.03 23.38
N ASP A 447 -4.76 -27.35 23.25
CA ASP A 447 -3.82 -27.44 24.37
C ASP A 447 -3.68 -26.11 25.14
N LYS A 448 -3.86 -24.98 24.45
CA LYS A 448 -3.81 -23.63 25.04
C LYS A 448 -5.19 -23.07 25.40
N GLY A 449 -6.27 -23.83 25.20
CA GLY A 449 -7.63 -23.39 25.51
C GLY A 449 -8.10 -22.20 24.67
N THR A 450 -7.70 -22.14 23.40
CA THR A 450 -8.17 -21.17 22.40
C THR A 450 -8.68 -21.91 21.17
N GLU A 451 -9.64 -21.35 20.46
CA GLU A 451 -10.13 -21.95 19.21
C GLU A 451 -9.66 -21.16 17.99
N LEU A 452 -9.25 -21.85 16.91
CA LEU A 452 -8.94 -21.23 15.62
C LEU A 452 -10.14 -21.34 14.67
N ILE A 453 -10.70 -20.19 14.30
CA ILE A 453 -11.79 -20.07 13.32
C ILE A 453 -11.19 -19.58 12.00
N VAL A 454 -11.39 -20.34 10.93
CA VAL A 454 -10.89 -20.03 9.58
C VAL A 454 -12.09 -19.83 8.65
N PRO A 455 -12.73 -18.64 8.66
CA PRO A 455 -13.92 -18.42 7.85
C PRO A 455 -13.55 -18.26 6.37
N PHE A 456 -14.19 -19.06 5.51
CA PHE A 456 -14.11 -18.92 4.06
C PHE A 456 -15.25 -18.04 3.54
N VAL A 457 -14.90 -16.88 2.98
CA VAL A 457 -15.87 -15.84 2.60
C VAL A 457 -15.70 -15.35 1.17
N GLN A 458 -16.84 -15.18 0.50
CA GLN A 458 -16.95 -14.59 -0.83
C GLN A 458 -17.57 -13.20 -0.72
N MET A 459 -16.73 -12.17 -0.55
CA MET A 459 -17.19 -10.81 -0.28
C MET A 459 -17.80 -10.13 -1.51
N ALA A 460 -17.43 -10.55 -2.73
CA ALA A 460 -18.06 -10.05 -3.94
C ALA A 460 -19.55 -10.42 -4.07
N GLU A 461 -20.01 -11.41 -3.31
CA GLU A 461 -21.40 -11.86 -3.26
C GLU A 461 -21.98 -11.64 -1.87
N GLU A 462 -22.47 -10.44 -1.56
CA GLU A 462 -22.89 -10.03 -0.20
C GLU A 462 -23.84 -11.03 0.49
N LYS A 463 -24.85 -11.55 -0.23
CA LYS A 463 -25.79 -12.54 0.32
C LYS A 463 -25.10 -13.83 0.73
N LEU A 464 -24.13 -14.28 -0.06
CA LEU A 464 -23.34 -15.47 0.23
C LEU A 464 -22.38 -15.22 1.39
N CYS A 465 -21.73 -14.05 1.40
CA CYS A 465 -20.89 -13.59 2.52
C CYS A 465 -21.67 -13.61 3.84
N LYS A 466 -22.89 -13.05 3.89
CA LYS A 466 -23.76 -13.08 5.07
C LYS A 466 -24.00 -14.50 5.59
N ARG A 467 -24.38 -15.42 4.69
CA ARG A 467 -24.63 -16.83 5.05
C ARG A 467 -23.36 -17.51 5.56
N GLN A 468 -22.22 -17.27 4.91
CA GLN A 468 -20.93 -17.83 5.32
C GLN A 468 -20.52 -17.31 6.71
N MET A 469 -20.56 -16.00 6.93
CA MET A 469 -20.27 -15.38 8.23
C MET A 469 -21.17 -15.95 9.33
N TYR A 470 -22.48 -16.08 9.06
CA TYR A 470 -23.39 -16.73 10.00
C TYR A 470 -22.97 -18.16 10.32
N SER A 471 -22.67 -18.99 9.31
CA SER A 471 -22.29 -20.39 9.52
C SER A 471 -21.04 -20.57 10.41
N TYR A 472 -20.06 -19.67 10.30
CA TYR A 472 -18.82 -19.74 11.09
C TYR A 472 -18.97 -19.16 12.50
N PHE A 473 -19.82 -18.14 12.68
CA PHE A 473 -19.87 -17.39 13.95
C PHE A 473 -21.15 -17.61 14.77
N ARG A 474 -22.18 -18.28 14.24
CA ARG A 474 -23.46 -18.48 14.94
C ARG A 474 -23.28 -19.04 16.35
N ASP A 475 -22.42 -20.04 16.52
CA ASP A 475 -22.25 -20.76 17.78
C ASP A 475 -21.24 -20.05 18.68
N ALA A 476 -20.17 -19.52 18.09
CA ALA A 476 -19.13 -18.78 18.82
C ALA A 476 -19.64 -17.46 19.40
N LEU A 477 -20.61 -16.81 18.72
CA LEU A 477 -21.14 -15.50 19.10
C LEU A 477 -22.64 -15.53 19.47
N GLY A 478 -23.35 -16.64 19.34
CA GLY A 478 -24.77 -16.73 19.66
C GLY A 478 -25.65 -15.84 18.76
N LEU A 479 -25.43 -15.92 17.45
CA LEU A 479 -26.07 -15.03 16.47
C LEU A 479 -27.41 -15.58 15.98
N SER A 480 -28.35 -14.70 15.68
CA SER A 480 -29.44 -14.96 14.73
C SER A 480 -29.00 -14.61 13.31
N GLU A 481 -29.73 -15.09 12.29
CA GLU A 481 -29.45 -14.73 10.90
C GLU A 481 -29.64 -13.22 10.67
N GLU A 482 -30.67 -12.64 11.28
CA GLU A 482 -31.00 -11.22 11.17
C GLU A 482 -29.92 -10.34 11.82
N GLU A 483 -29.48 -10.70 13.03
CA GLU A 483 -28.41 -10.00 13.74
C GLU A 483 -27.10 -10.04 12.95
N ASN A 484 -26.72 -11.22 12.45
CA ASN A 484 -25.55 -11.38 11.60
C ASN A 484 -25.66 -10.55 10.31
N SER A 485 -26.83 -10.55 9.66
CA SER A 485 -27.07 -9.78 8.44
C SER A 485 -26.83 -8.29 8.66
N ARG A 486 -27.37 -7.72 9.74
CA ARG A 486 -27.14 -6.31 10.11
C ARG A 486 -25.68 -6.02 10.42
N ALA A 487 -24.99 -6.92 11.11
CA ALA A 487 -23.57 -6.75 11.44
C ALA A 487 -22.68 -6.80 10.19
N VAL A 488 -22.99 -7.67 9.22
CA VAL A 488 -22.28 -7.72 7.93
C VAL A 488 -22.53 -6.45 7.11
N ASP A 489 -23.76 -5.89 7.14
CA ASP A 489 -24.05 -4.62 6.46
C ASP A 489 -23.22 -3.47 7.04
N GLU A 490 -23.10 -3.36 8.36
CA GLU A 490 -22.24 -2.35 8.99
C GLU A 490 -20.74 -2.59 8.70
N ALA A 491 -20.34 -3.84 8.53
CA ALA A 491 -18.97 -4.20 8.16
C ALA A 491 -18.61 -3.74 6.73
N PHE A 492 -19.49 -3.95 5.74
CA PHE A 492 -19.29 -3.42 4.38
C PHE A 492 -19.23 -1.88 4.38
N LYS A 493 -20.12 -1.21 5.12
CA LYS A 493 -20.07 0.27 5.26
C LYS A 493 -18.75 0.75 5.86
N ALA A 494 -18.20 0.03 6.84
CA ALA A 494 -16.89 0.35 7.40
C ALA A 494 -15.75 0.18 6.38
N GLN A 495 -15.80 -0.90 5.59
CA GLN A 495 -14.84 -1.17 4.53
C GLN A 495 -14.83 -0.07 3.45
N VAL A 496 -16.02 0.38 3.03
CA VAL A 496 -16.18 1.49 2.08
C VAL A 496 -15.59 2.79 2.65
N ARG A 497 -15.99 3.18 3.87
CA ARG A 497 -15.48 4.39 4.55
C ARG A 497 -13.95 4.41 4.67
N PHE A 498 -13.36 3.27 5.00
CA PHE A 498 -11.90 3.14 5.09
C PHE A 498 -11.20 3.48 3.76
N TYR A 499 -11.72 2.98 2.64
CA TYR A 499 -11.14 3.28 1.32
C TYR A 499 -11.45 4.69 0.86
N GLU A 500 -12.64 5.23 1.14
CA GLU A 500 -12.96 6.64 0.86
C GLU A 500 -11.99 7.59 1.56
N ASP A 501 -11.74 7.37 2.85
CA ASP A 501 -10.76 8.14 3.63
C ASP A 501 -9.35 8.05 3.05
N LEU A 502 -8.93 6.85 2.62
CA LEU A 502 -7.61 6.61 2.06
C LEU A 502 -7.44 7.28 0.69
N ARG A 503 -8.49 7.25 -0.15
CA ARG A 503 -8.52 7.90 -1.47
C ARG A 503 -8.58 9.41 -1.37
N ALA A 504 -9.36 9.96 -0.44
CA ALA A 504 -9.41 11.40 -0.17
C ALA A 504 -8.01 11.94 0.21
N ARG A 505 -7.27 11.20 1.05
CA ARG A 505 -5.89 11.54 1.38
C ARG A 505 -4.97 11.46 0.17
N GLY A 506 -5.10 10.44 -0.68
CA GLY A 506 -4.29 10.32 -1.89
C GLY A 506 -4.57 11.43 -2.89
N LYS A 507 -5.85 11.79 -3.10
CA LYS A 507 -6.26 12.93 -3.94
C LYS A 507 -5.60 14.23 -3.47
N ALA A 508 -5.69 14.54 -2.17
CA ALA A 508 -5.05 15.73 -1.61
C ALA A 508 -3.52 15.77 -1.80
N VAL A 509 -2.86 14.60 -1.73
CA VAL A 509 -1.42 14.51 -2.01
C VAL A 509 -1.11 14.77 -3.48
N ILE A 510 -1.92 14.24 -4.40
CA ILE A 510 -1.73 14.44 -5.84
C ILE A 510 -1.94 15.92 -6.20
N GLU A 511 -3.00 16.54 -5.71
CA GLU A 511 -3.28 17.98 -5.92
C GLU A 511 -2.13 18.86 -5.40
N GLN A 512 -1.54 18.50 -4.25
CA GLN A 512 -0.36 19.19 -3.72
C GLN A 512 0.87 19.02 -4.63
N LEU A 513 1.09 17.81 -5.17
CA LEU A 513 2.21 17.53 -6.08
C LEU A 513 2.10 18.33 -7.38
N GLU A 514 0.88 18.46 -7.92
CA GLU A 514 0.59 19.29 -9.10
C GLU A 514 0.88 20.77 -8.81
N ALA A 515 0.35 21.30 -7.71
CA ALA A 515 0.52 22.70 -7.32
C ALA A 515 1.99 23.08 -7.08
N GLU A 516 2.77 22.17 -6.46
CA GLU A 516 4.18 22.41 -6.14
C GLU A 516 5.14 22.02 -7.28
N GLN A 517 4.63 21.48 -8.40
CA GLN A 517 5.41 20.92 -9.51
C GLN A 517 6.44 19.88 -9.03
N ARG A 518 5.94 18.90 -8.28
CA ARG A 518 6.72 17.82 -7.66
C ARG A 518 6.21 16.47 -8.09
N ILE A 519 7.00 15.44 -7.83
CA ILE A 519 6.62 14.06 -8.14
C ILE A 519 6.35 13.25 -6.86
N GLY A 520 5.41 12.31 -6.98
CA GLY A 520 5.11 11.31 -5.98
C GLY A 520 5.32 9.91 -6.54
N ILE A 521 5.51 8.94 -5.65
CA ILE A 521 5.75 7.55 -6.02
C ILE A 521 4.48 6.76 -5.78
N VAL A 522 3.99 6.07 -6.80
CA VAL A 522 2.92 5.08 -6.69
C VAL A 522 3.56 3.72 -6.46
N LEU A 523 3.35 3.18 -5.26
CA LEU A 523 3.78 1.85 -4.89
C LEU A 523 2.82 0.82 -5.50
N LEU A 524 3.24 0.23 -6.63
CA LEU A 524 2.55 -0.87 -7.30
C LEU A 524 2.83 -2.17 -6.54
N ALA A 525 2.10 -2.37 -5.45
CA ALA A 525 2.30 -3.48 -4.53
C ALA A 525 0.97 -4.03 -4.01
N ARG A 526 0.97 -5.30 -3.60
CA ARG A 526 -0.18 -5.93 -2.94
C ARG A 526 -0.41 -5.37 -1.53
N PRO A 527 -1.64 -5.41 -0.98
CA PRO A 527 -1.98 -4.81 0.31
C PRO A 527 -1.05 -5.20 1.47
N TYR A 528 -0.61 -6.46 1.53
CA TYR A 528 0.27 -6.94 2.58
C TYR A 528 1.67 -6.31 2.58
N HIS A 529 2.11 -5.71 1.48
CA HIS A 529 3.34 -4.94 1.47
C HIS A 529 3.22 -3.60 2.21
N ASN A 530 2.04 -3.24 2.72
CA ASN A 530 1.94 -2.15 3.69
C ASN A 530 2.65 -2.51 5.02
N ASP A 531 2.81 -3.80 5.34
CA ASP A 531 3.64 -4.22 6.48
C ASP A 531 5.10 -3.73 6.30
N PRO A 532 5.67 -2.96 7.25
CA PRO A 532 7.05 -2.48 7.16
C PRO A 532 8.09 -3.61 7.07
N GLY A 533 7.79 -4.79 7.63
CA GLY A 533 8.65 -5.96 7.47
C GLY A 533 8.52 -6.65 6.11
N MET A 534 7.41 -6.47 5.38
CA MET A 534 7.21 -7.04 4.04
C MET A 534 7.72 -6.15 2.91
N ASN A 535 7.80 -4.85 3.12
CA ASN A 535 8.37 -3.92 2.14
C ASN A 535 9.81 -3.51 2.44
N HIS A 536 10.42 -4.09 3.46
CA HIS A 536 11.79 -3.79 3.90
C HIS A 536 12.06 -2.31 4.18
N GLU A 537 11.02 -1.55 4.53
CA GLU A 537 11.07 -0.10 4.75
C GLU A 537 11.51 0.69 3.49
N ILE A 538 11.46 0.09 2.29
CA ILE A 538 11.78 0.77 1.02
C ILE A 538 10.95 2.05 0.84
N PRO A 539 9.62 2.05 1.09
CA PRO A 539 8.83 3.28 1.04
C PRO A 539 9.29 4.35 2.04
N ASP A 540 9.75 3.96 3.23
CA ASP A 540 10.27 4.89 4.25
C ASP A 540 11.60 5.50 3.80
N GLU A 541 12.48 4.73 3.15
CA GLU A 541 13.74 5.27 2.60
C GLU A 541 13.50 6.26 1.46
N LEU A 542 12.55 5.98 0.56
CA LEU A 542 12.16 6.91 -0.50
C LEU A 542 11.46 8.16 0.05
N GLN A 543 10.64 7.98 1.10
CA GLN A 543 10.04 9.10 1.81
C GLN A 543 11.12 10.07 2.28
N LYS A 544 12.20 9.58 2.91
CA LYS A 544 13.34 10.38 3.42
C LYS A 544 14.03 11.22 2.34
N LEU A 545 13.92 10.83 1.07
CA LEU A 545 14.44 11.60 -0.06
C LEU A 545 13.49 12.73 -0.53
N GLY A 546 12.33 12.88 0.10
CA GLY A 546 11.38 13.97 -0.15
C GLY A 546 10.27 13.61 -1.13
N TYR A 547 9.96 12.32 -1.27
CA TYR A 547 8.92 11.82 -2.18
C TYR A 547 7.73 11.25 -1.39
N PRO A 548 6.52 11.81 -1.55
CA PRO A 548 5.30 11.19 -1.03
C PRO A 548 5.10 9.80 -1.65
N ILE A 549 4.57 8.87 -0.85
CA ILE A 549 4.27 7.50 -1.30
C ILE A 549 2.76 7.29 -1.32
N LEU A 550 2.22 6.97 -2.48
CA LEU A 550 0.84 6.56 -2.72
C LEU A 550 0.77 5.04 -2.84
N THR A 551 -0.31 4.44 -2.33
CA THR A 551 -0.66 3.02 -2.58
C THR A 551 -1.71 2.94 -3.68
N ILE A 552 -1.89 1.75 -4.28
CA ILE A 552 -2.99 1.51 -5.23
C ILE A 552 -4.35 1.93 -4.67
N HIS A 553 -4.62 1.62 -3.39
CA HIS A 553 -5.91 1.89 -2.75
C HIS A 553 -6.09 3.36 -2.32
N SER A 554 -5.03 4.17 -2.35
CA SER A 554 -5.14 5.61 -2.12
C SER A 554 -5.32 6.40 -3.42
N LEU A 555 -5.19 5.77 -4.59
CA LEU A 555 -5.41 6.47 -5.85
C LEU A 555 -6.90 6.86 -5.99
N PRO A 556 -7.20 8.08 -6.47
CA PRO A 556 -8.57 8.49 -6.72
C PRO A 556 -9.24 7.59 -7.77
N ILE A 557 -10.52 7.33 -7.59
CA ILE A 557 -11.36 6.58 -8.53
C ILE A 557 -12.62 7.35 -8.94
N ASP A 558 -12.70 8.64 -8.61
CA ASP A 558 -13.76 9.51 -9.11
C ASP A 558 -13.58 9.77 -10.59
N ASP A 559 -14.69 9.70 -11.33
CA ASP A 559 -14.69 9.82 -12.80
C ASP A 559 -14.14 11.18 -13.25
N GLU A 560 -14.37 12.26 -12.49
CA GLU A 560 -13.82 13.60 -12.74
C GLU A 560 -12.29 13.62 -12.77
N PHE A 561 -11.63 12.87 -11.88
CA PHE A 561 -10.18 12.74 -11.85
C PHE A 561 -9.66 11.76 -12.90
N VAL A 562 -10.30 10.59 -13.01
CA VAL A 562 -9.75 9.49 -13.82
C VAL A 562 -10.03 9.68 -15.31
N ARG A 563 -11.25 10.07 -15.70
CA ARG A 563 -11.67 10.12 -17.11
C ARG A 563 -10.75 10.97 -17.99
N PRO A 564 -10.33 12.20 -17.60
CA PRO A 564 -9.44 13.02 -18.42
C PRO A 564 -8.11 12.32 -18.76
N LEU A 565 -7.59 11.50 -17.85
CA LEU A 565 -6.33 10.78 -18.06
C LEU A 565 -6.44 9.68 -19.12
N PHE A 566 -7.63 9.10 -19.30
CA PHE A 566 -7.89 7.97 -20.20
C PHE A 566 -8.66 8.36 -21.47
N GLN A 567 -9.10 9.61 -21.61
CA GLN A 567 -9.99 10.05 -22.68
C GLN A 567 -9.41 9.78 -24.08
N ALA A 568 -8.10 10.01 -24.28
CA ALA A 568 -7.45 9.75 -25.56
C ALA A 568 -7.54 8.28 -26.01
N ASP A 569 -7.46 7.33 -25.07
CA ASP A 569 -7.56 5.90 -25.39
C ASP A 569 -9.01 5.47 -25.65
N ILE A 570 -9.96 6.13 -24.98
CA ILE A 570 -11.40 5.94 -25.22
C ILE A 570 -11.77 6.45 -26.61
N ASP A 571 -11.32 7.65 -26.97
CA ASP A 571 -11.56 8.26 -28.28
C ASP A 571 -10.91 7.45 -29.41
N ALA A 572 -9.74 6.85 -29.15
CA ALA A 572 -9.06 5.94 -30.07
C ALA A 572 -9.70 4.55 -30.15
N GLY A 573 -10.65 4.23 -29.27
CA GLY A 573 -11.34 2.94 -29.22
C GLY A 573 -10.50 1.79 -28.66
N TYR A 574 -9.39 2.06 -27.98
CA TYR A 574 -8.56 1.02 -27.34
C TYR A 574 -9.23 0.44 -26.10
N ILE A 575 -9.98 1.27 -25.37
CA ILE A 575 -10.75 0.90 -24.18
C ILE A 575 -12.14 1.53 -24.25
N GLN A 576 -13.11 0.95 -23.54
CA GLN A 576 -14.47 1.48 -23.46
C GLN A 576 -14.72 2.34 -22.21
N ASP A 577 -13.90 2.16 -21.17
CA ASP A 577 -14.09 2.79 -19.87
C ASP A 577 -12.72 2.98 -19.18
N PRO A 578 -12.50 4.05 -18.38
CA PRO A 578 -11.23 4.28 -17.70
C PRO A 578 -10.82 3.17 -16.71
N PHE A 579 -11.78 2.35 -16.27
CA PHE A 579 -11.55 1.21 -15.38
C PHE A 579 -11.36 -0.11 -16.14
N ASP A 580 -11.23 -0.07 -17.47
CA ASP A 580 -10.94 -1.23 -18.31
C ASP A 580 -9.43 -1.49 -18.42
N ILE A 581 -9.05 -2.76 -18.26
CA ILE A 581 -7.67 -3.25 -18.38
C ILE A 581 -7.52 -4.34 -19.46
N SER A 582 -8.58 -4.67 -20.19
CA SER A 582 -8.63 -5.79 -21.13
C SER A 582 -7.72 -5.59 -22.36
N ASP A 583 -7.38 -4.34 -22.66
CA ASP A 583 -6.42 -3.92 -23.67
C ASP A 583 -5.00 -4.45 -23.40
N VAL A 584 -4.58 -4.46 -22.12
CA VAL A 584 -3.23 -4.88 -21.71
C VAL A 584 -3.20 -6.20 -20.94
N TRP A 585 -4.32 -6.62 -20.34
CA TRP A 585 -4.39 -7.80 -19.49
C TRP A 585 -5.69 -8.60 -19.68
N LYS A 586 -5.62 -9.60 -20.56
CA LYS A 586 -6.78 -10.46 -20.90
C LYS A 586 -7.11 -11.51 -19.83
N ASN A 587 -6.13 -11.93 -19.02
CA ASN A 587 -6.27 -12.97 -18.00
C ASN A 587 -6.60 -12.38 -16.62
N SER A 588 -7.60 -11.51 -16.57
CA SER A 588 -7.97 -10.69 -15.41
C SER A 588 -8.80 -11.44 -14.35
N TYR A 589 -8.29 -12.57 -13.85
CA TYR A 589 -8.95 -13.42 -12.85
C TYR A 589 -8.73 -12.97 -11.40
N SER A 590 -7.59 -12.31 -11.13
CA SER A 590 -7.09 -12.02 -9.79
C SER A 590 -7.24 -10.54 -9.48
N GLU A 591 -8.04 -10.19 -8.48
CA GLU A 591 -8.41 -8.80 -8.20
C GLU A 591 -7.19 -7.96 -7.82
N ASN A 592 -6.31 -8.47 -6.96
CA ASN A 592 -5.09 -7.76 -6.59
C ASN A 592 -4.16 -7.52 -7.80
N THR A 593 -4.18 -8.41 -8.79
CA THR A 593 -3.44 -8.23 -10.03
C THR A 593 -4.13 -7.19 -10.91
N ASN A 594 -5.45 -7.27 -11.07
CA ASN A 594 -6.24 -6.33 -11.85
C ASN A 594 -6.01 -4.89 -11.36
N GLN A 595 -6.08 -4.67 -10.05
CA GLN A 595 -5.83 -3.36 -9.43
C GLN A 595 -4.40 -2.86 -9.66
N LYS A 596 -3.41 -3.74 -9.60
CA LYS A 596 -2.00 -3.39 -9.84
C LYS A 596 -1.76 -2.99 -11.30
N VAL A 597 -2.39 -3.68 -12.26
CA VAL A 597 -2.36 -3.32 -13.69
C VAL A 597 -3.06 -1.98 -13.94
N TRP A 598 -4.27 -1.80 -13.38
CA TRP A 598 -5.01 -0.53 -13.52
C TRP A 598 -4.22 0.66 -12.93
N ALA A 599 -3.63 0.49 -11.75
CA ALA A 599 -2.80 1.52 -11.13
C ALA A 599 -1.56 1.85 -11.96
N ALA A 600 -0.95 0.87 -12.64
CA ALA A 600 0.14 1.12 -13.58
C ALA A 600 -0.33 1.98 -14.76
N LYS A 601 -1.50 1.69 -15.34
CA LYS A 601 -2.11 2.50 -16.41
C LYS A 601 -2.35 3.94 -15.96
N LEU A 602 -2.92 4.14 -14.78
CA LEU A 602 -3.17 5.49 -14.24
C LEU A 602 -1.85 6.22 -14.00
N THR A 603 -0.88 5.57 -13.36
CA THR A 603 0.44 6.16 -13.06
C THR A 603 1.15 6.60 -14.34
N ALA A 604 1.13 5.77 -15.37
CA ALA A 604 1.74 6.08 -16.67
C ALA A 604 1.10 7.27 -17.40
N ARG A 605 -0.13 7.67 -17.02
CA ARG A 605 -0.86 8.79 -17.64
C ARG A 605 -0.74 10.10 -16.84
N HIS A 606 -0.23 10.06 -15.62
CA HIS A 606 -0.19 11.22 -14.75
C HIS A 606 1.22 11.82 -14.64
N PRO A 607 1.43 13.09 -15.01
CA PRO A 607 2.78 13.68 -15.14
C PRO A 607 3.56 13.77 -13.81
N ASN A 608 2.85 13.88 -12.68
CA ASN A 608 3.46 13.96 -11.35
C ASN A 608 3.64 12.60 -10.64
N LEU A 609 3.29 11.48 -11.27
CA LEU A 609 3.34 10.16 -10.62
C LEU A 609 4.41 9.27 -11.26
N VAL A 610 5.18 8.58 -10.42
CA VAL A 610 6.22 7.64 -10.84
C VAL A 610 5.97 6.27 -10.26
N ALA A 611 6.13 5.22 -11.07
CA ALA A 611 5.85 3.85 -10.64
C ALA A 611 7.03 3.21 -9.91
N LEU A 612 6.76 2.64 -8.74
CA LEU A 612 7.66 1.71 -8.06
C LEU A 612 6.94 0.38 -7.85
N GLU A 613 7.35 -0.64 -8.58
CA GLU A 613 6.83 -1.99 -8.39
C GLU A 613 7.51 -2.69 -7.21
N LEU A 614 6.70 -3.29 -6.34
CA LEU A 614 7.18 -4.20 -5.30
C LEU A 614 6.53 -5.57 -5.49
N SER A 615 7.33 -6.62 -5.44
CA SER A 615 6.88 -8.01 -5.52
C SER A 615 7.69 -8.90 -4.60
N SER A 616 6.99 -9.82 -3.95
CA SER A 616 7.60 -10.81 -3.06
C SER A 616 8.16 -12.00 -3.84
N PHE A 617 9.19 -12.65 -3.29
CA PHE A 617 9.75 -13.88 -3.84
C PHE A 617 8.68 -14.96 -4.03
N LYS A 618 8.77 -15.67 -5.16
CA LYS A 618 7.80 -16.71 -5.59
C LYS A 618 6.35 -16.23 -5.74
N CYS A 619 6.11 -14.94 -5.97
CA CYS A 619 4.75 -14.45 -6.25
C CYS A 619 4.30 -14.86 -7.66
N GLY A 620 3.55 -15.97 -7.77
CA GLY A 620 3.09 -16.52 -9.05
C GLY A 620 2.10 -15.66 -9.83
N HIS A 621 1.45 -14.69 -9.19
CA HIS A 621 0.55 -13.75 -9.89
C HIS A 621 1.21 -12.44 -10.31
N ASP A 622 2.35 -12.08 -9.71
CA ASP A 622 3.11 -10.90 -10.12
C ASP A 622 4.03 -11.25 -11.29
N ALA A 623 4.62 -12.46 -11.29
CA ALA A 623 5.51 -12.89 -12.36
C ALA A 623 4.93 -12.75 -13.79
N PRO A 624 3.65 -13.11 -14.07
CA PRO A 624 3.07 -12.94 -15.40
C PRO A 624 2.81 -11.48 -15.80
N ILE A 625 2.72 -10.55 -14.86
CA ILE A 625 2.37 -9.15 -15.13
C ILE A 625 3.58 -8.21 -15.09
N TYR A 626 4.78 -8.69 -14.76
CA TYR A 626 6.00 -7.88 -14.76
C TYR A 626 6.21 -7.14 -16.07
N THR A 627 6.21 -7.87 -17.20
CA THR A 627 6.39 -7.27 -18.52
C THR A 627 5.23 -6.34 -18.88
N VAL A 628 4.01 -6.66 -18.48
CA VAL A 628 2.84 -5.83 -18.77
C VAL A 628 2.95 -4.48 -18.06
N ILE A 629 3.29 -4.48 -16.77
CA ILE A 629 3.45 -3.24 -15.99
C ILE A 629 4.64 -2.43 -16.52
N GLU A 630 5.77 -3.08 -16.76
CA GLU A 630 6.97 -2.45 -17.30
C GLU A 630 6.69 -1.79 -18.65
N GLU A 631 6.09 -2.50 -19.60
CA GLU A 631 5.74 -1.95 -20.92
C GLU A 631 4.71 -0.81 -20.83
N VAL A 632 3.71 -0.92 -19.95
CA VAL A 632 2.72 0.16 -19.74
C VAL A 632 3.39 1.44 -19.25
N VAL A 633 4.31 1.33 -18.29
CA VAL A 633 4.97 2.50 -17.69
C VAL A 633 6.03 3.05 -18.63
N GLU A 634 6.94 2.22 -19.15
CA GLU A 634 8.05 2.68 -19.99
C GLU A 634 7.59 3.30 -21.31
N ASN A 635 6.53 2.77 -21.94
CA ASN A 635 6.00 3.34 -23.19
C ASN A 635 5.42 4.75 -23.00
N SER A 636 5.09 5.15 -21.77
CA SER A 636 4.65 6.52 -21.47
C SER A 636 5.81 7.51 -21.29
N GLY A 637 7.05 7.03 -21.22
CA GLY A 637 8.22 7.84 -20.84
C GLY A 637 8.34 8.11 -19.33
N THR A 638 7.41 7.60 -18.52
CA THR A 638 7.48 7.65 -17.06
C THR A 638 8.56 6.70 -16.54
N PRO A 639 9.41 7.10 -15.58
CA PRO A 639 10.39 6.20 -15.00
C PRO A 639 9.74 4.99 -14.33
N TYR A 640 10.34 3.83 -14.53
CA TYR A 640 9.92 2.59 -13.92
C TYR A 640 11.02 2.04 -13.01
N PHE A 641 10.68 1.77 -11.76
CA PHE A 641 11.58 1.12 -10.81
C PHE A 641 10.91 -0.12 -10.23
N SER A 642 11.68 -1.15 -9.89
CA SER A 642 11.12 -2.36 -9.30
C SER A 642 12.01 -3.00 -8.25
N PHE A 643 11.40 -3.46 -7.16
CA PHE A 643 12.00 -4.38 -6.19
C PHE A 643 11.21 -5.70 -6.28
N LYS A 644 11.67 -6.55 -7.20
CA LYS A 644 11.15 -7.91 -7.37
C LYS A 644 11.90 -8.85 -6.43
N ASP A 645 11.22 -9.92 -6.02
CA ASP A 645 11.77 -11.00 -5.18
C ASP A 645 12.19 -10.57 -3.76
N VAL A 646 11.37 -9.73 -3.12
CA VAL A 646 11.52 -9.43 -1.68
C VAL A 646 11.16 -10.67 -0.86
N ASP A 647 12.07 -11.09 0.02
CA ASP A 647 11.98 -12.33 0.82
C ASP A 647 12.43 -12.06 2.26
N GLU A 648 12.46 -13.06 3.15
CA GLU A 648 12.86 -12.90 4.56
C GLU A 648 14.24 -12.26 4.80
N ASN A 649 15.13 -12.36 3.81
CA ASN A 649 16.45 -11.75 3.88
C ASN A 649 16.32 -10.26 3.54
N LYS A 650 16.66 -9.40 4.51
CA LYS A 650 16.66 -7.94 4.33
C LYS A 650 18.08 -7.39 4.09
N PRO A 651 18.58 -7.35 2.83
CA PRO A 651 19.89 -6.82 2.51
C PRO A 651 19.90 -5.28 2.55
N THR A 652 19.85 -4.71 3.75
CA THR A 652 19.69 -3.27 4.00
C THR A 652 20.69 -2.41 3.21
N GLY A 653 21.95 -2.83 3.14
CA GLY A 653 22.98 -2.09 2.38
C GLY A 653 22.71 -2.01 0.88
N SER A 654 22.30 -3.13 0.26
CA SER A 654 21.94 -3.16 -1.17
C SER A 654 20.69 -2.34 -1.47
N ILE A 655 19.68 -2.44 -0.60
CA ILE A 655 18.44 -1.66 -0.70
C ILE A 655 18.76 -0.16 -0.66
N LYS A 656 19.60 0.28 0.28
CA LYS A 656 19.98 1.69 0.42
C LYS A 656 20.63 2.25 -0.85
N ILE A 657 21.62 1.54 -1.42
CA ILE A 657 22.29 1.96 -2.67
C ILE A 657 21.28 2.08 -3.82
N ARG A 658 20.34 1.14 -3.92
CA ARG A 658 19.29 1.17 -4.95
C ARG A 658 18.33 2.35 -4.75
N VAL A 659 17.93 2.64 -3.51
CA VAL A 659 17.09 3.80 -3.19
C VAL A 659 17.81 5.11 -3.51
N GLU A 660 19.10 5.25 -3.19
CA GLU A 660 19.91 6.41 -3.57
C GLU A 660 19.97 6.59 -5.10
N THR A 661 20.15 5.49 -5.83
CA THR A 661 20.15 5.49 -7.30
C THR A 661 18.78 5.93 -7.86
N ILE A 662 17.69 5.40 -7.32
CA ILE A 662 16.32 5.81 -7.67
C ILE A 662 16.14 7.30 -7.39
N GLY A 663 16.58 7.79 -6.24
CA GLY A 663 16.55 9.19 -5.85
C GLY A 663 17.22 10.13 -6.86
N TYR A 664 18.37 9.72 -7.40
CA TYR A 664 19.06 10.46 -8.47
C TYR A 664 18.20 10.58 -9.74
N PHE A 665 17.61 9.48 -10.21
CA PHE A 665 16.76 9.48 -11.40
C PHE A 665 15.46 10.26 -11.19
N LEU A 666 14.84 10.14 -10.01
CA LEU A 666 13.64 10.88 -9.63
C LEU A 666 13.90 12.40 -9.64
N LYS A 667 15.05 12.82 -9.09
CA LYS A 667 15.43 14.25 -9.08
C LYS A 667 15.53 14.79 -10.51
N ARG A 668 16.22 14.06 -11.39
CA ARG A 668 16.36 14.42 -12.80
C ARG A 668 15.01 14.47 -13.52
N TYR A 669 14.14 13.49 -13.29
CA TYR A 669 12.81 13.47 -13.88
C TYR A 669 11.96 14.67 -13.43
N GLN A 670 12.03 15.05 -12.15
CA GLN A 670 11.34 16.25 -11.66
C GLN A 670 11.88 17.54 -12.29
N GLU A 671 13.20 17.64 -12.50
CA GLU A 671 13.82 18.77 -13.22
C GLU A 671 13.33 18.86 -14.68
N ASP A 672 13.27 17.74 -15.38
CA ASP A 672 12.76 17.64 -16.75
C ASP A 672 11.26 18.00 -16.83
N LEU A 673 10.44 17.50 -15.90
CA LEU A 673 9.02 17.85 -15.76
C LEU A 673 8.82 19.36 -15.62
N ARG A 674 9.55 20.00 -14.70
CA ARG A 674 9.48 21.46 -14.48
C ARG A 674 9.91 22.23 -15.72
N ARG A 675 10.96 21.75 -16.39
CA ARG A 675 11.45 22.37 -17.63
C ARG A 675 10.39 22.29 -18.73
N ASP A 676 9.70 21.17 -18.87
CA ASP A 676 8.67 20.99 -19.90
C ASP A 676 7.39 21.76 -19.59
N LEU A 677 6.98 21.85 -18.32
CA LEU A 677 5.91 22.76 -17.89
C LEU A 677 6.25 24.22 -18.23
N ALA A 678 7.46 24.68 -17.88
CA ALA A 678 7.90 26.03 -18.19
C ALA A 678 8.04 26.33 -19.69
N LYS A 679 8.26 25.30 -20.52
CA LYS A 679 8.21 25.44 -21.99
C LYS A 679 6.76 25.57 -22.47
N ARG A 680 5.84 24.74 -21.96
CA ARG A 680 4.42 24.77 -22.33
C ARG A 680 3.78 26.12 -22.01
N GLU A 681 4.05 26.67 -20.82
CA GLU A 681 3.54 27.99 -20.44
C GLU A 681 4.09 29.10 -21.35
N ARG A 682 5.39 29.10 -21.65
CA ARG A 682 5.98 30.03 -22.64
C ARG A 682 5.36 29.93 -24.02
N VAL A 683 5.02 28.73 -24.48
CA VAL A 683 4.34 28.51 -25.77
C VAL A 683 2.92 29.09 -25.73
N LYS A 684 2.18 28.88 -24.63
CA LYS A 684 0.83 29.45 -24.44
C LYS A 684 0.85 30.98 -24.41
N GLU A 685 1.77 31.59 -23.66
CA GLU A 685 1.95 33.04 -23.60
C GLU A 685 2.19 33.61 -25.01
N ARG A 686 3.11 33.02 -25.76
CA ARG A 686 3.44 33.45 -27.12
C ARG A 686 2.29 33.25 -28.11
N LEU A 687 1.50 32.19 -27.96
CA LEU A 687 0.28 31.99 -28.75
C LEU A 687 -0.77 33.06 -28.44
N ALA A 688 -0.96 33.42 -27.17
CA ALA A 688 -1.89 34.47 -26.77
C ALA A 688 -1.45 35.86 -27.29
N GLU A 689 -0.15 36.17 -27.21
CA GLU A 689 0.42 37.38 -27.81
C GLU A 689 0.18 37.44 -29.32
N TYR A 690 0.42 36.33 -30.03
CA TYR A 690 0.21 36.26 -31.48
C TYR A 690 -1.27 36.37 -31.86
N GLN A 691 -2.18 35.79 -31.08
CA GLN A 691 -3.63 35.95 -31.26
C GLN A 691 -4.06 37.41 -31.07
N ALA A 692 -3.55 38.08 -30.02
CA ALA A 692 -3.82 39.50 -29.79
C ALA A 692 -3.29 40.38 -30.93
N GLU A 693 -2.08 40.10 -31.43
CA GLU A 693 -1.49 40.80 -32.57
C GLU A 693 -2.33 40.60 -33.85
N LEU A 694 -2.78 39.37 -34.12
CA LEU A 694 -3.64 39.06 -35.26
C LEU A 694 -4.99 39.79 -35.18
N LEU A 695 -5.64 39.80 -34.01
CA LEU A 695 -6.89 40.52 -33.80
C LEU A 695 -6.70 42.02 -34.04
N GLN A 696 -5.64 42.62 -33.51
CA GLN A 696 -5.32 44.03 -33.74
C GLN A 696 -5.05 44.33 -35.23
N ARG A 697 -4.38 43.42 -35.94
CA ARG A 697 -4.17 43.54 -37.40
C ARG A 697 -5.48 43.46 -38.16
N ILE A 698 -6.38 42.53 -37.79
CA ILE A 698 -7.71 42.40 -38.39
C ILE A 698 -8.54 43.67 -38.16
N GLU A 699 -8.58 44.18 -36.93
CA GLU A 699 -9.27 45.44 -36.60
C GLU A 699 -8.71 46.62 -37.40
N SER A 700 -7.38 46.72 -37.50
CA SER A 700 -6.73 47.78 -38.29
C SER A 700 -7.04 47.67 -39.79
N ALA A 701 -7.14 46.44 -40.32
CA ALA A 701 -7.49 46.18 -41.71
C ALA A 701 -8.97 46.48 -41.98
N GLN A 702 -9.87 46.13 -41.05
CA GLN A 702 -11.29 46.47 -41.11
C GLN A 702 -11.51 47.99 -41.02
N ALA A 703 -10.78 48.68 -40.14
CA ALA A 703 -10.82 50.14 -40.03
C ALA A 703 -10.31 50.82 -41.31
N LYS A 704 -9.23 50.31 -41.91
CA LYS A 704 -8.75 50.78 -43.23
C LYS A 704 -9.77 50.51 -44.33
N PHE A 705 -10.36 49.32 -44.38
CA PHE A 705 -11.38 48.97 -45.37
C PHE A 705 -12.64 49.83 -45.22
N ALA A 706 -13.07 50.12 -43.98
CA ALA A 706 -14.18 51.03 -43.70
C ALA A 706 -13.86 52.48 -44.11
N ALA A 707 -12.63 52.95 -43.87
CA ALA A 707 -12.18 54.26 -44.32
C ALA A 707 -12.08 54.35 -45.86
N GLU A 708 -11.59 53.31 -46.53
CA GLU A 708 -11.57 53.23 -47.99
C GLU A 708 -12.98 53.20 -48.57
N LYS A 709 -13.92 52.49 -47.94
CA LYS A 709 -15.35 52.46 -48.31
C LYS A 709 -16.06 53.80 -48.05
N ALA A 710 -15.60 54.60 -47.09
CA ALA A 710 -16.09 55.96 -46.85
C ALA A 710 -15.53 56.99 -47.86
N VAL A 711 -14.38 56.70 -48.48
CA VAL A 711 -13.71 57.57 -49.46
C VAL A 711 -14.01 57.15 -50.90
N THR A 712 -14.50 55.93 -51.14
CA THR A 712 -15.07 55.55 -52.44
C THR A 712 -16.48 56.12 -52.53
N PRO A 713 -16.77 57.03 -53.48
CA PRO A 713 -18.16 57.32 -53.83
C PRO A 713 -18.78 56.00 -54.26
N ASP A 714 -20.01 55.73 -53.85
CA ASP A 714 -20.80 54.66 -54.45
C ASP A 714 -20.87 54.89 -55.96
N VAL A 715 -19.98 54.22 -56.70
CA VAL A 715 -19.91 54.25 -58.16
C VAL A 715 -21.24 53.75 -58.75
N VAL A 716 -22.03 53.02 -57.95
CA VAL A 716 -23.40 52.59 -58.28
C VAL A 716 -24.42 53.73 -58.19
N PHE A 717 -24.32 54.68 -57.25
CA PHE A 717 -25.25 55.81 -57.17
C PHE A 717 -24.95 56.91 -58.20
N GLU A 718 -23.67 57.10 -58.57
CA GLU A 718 -23.30 58.00 -59.68
C GLU A 718 -23.70 57.43 -61.05
N ALA A 719 -23.55 56.12 -61.27
CA ALA A 719 -24.02 55.45 -62.50
C ALA A 719 -25.55 55.36 -62.59
N ALA A 720 -26.27 55.41 -61.46
CA ALA A 720 -27.74 55.37 -61.41
C ALA A 720 -28.42 56.75 -61.45
N GLY A 721 -27.68 57.86 -61.52
CA GLY A 721 -28.24 59.21 -61.69
C GLY A 721 -29.05 59.75 -60.50
N LEU A 722 -28.94 59.14 -59.32
CA LEU A 722 -29.70 59.53 -58.14
C LEU A 722 -28.86 60.48 -57.28
N ARG A 723 -29.05 61.80 -57.48
CA ARG A 723 -28.45 62.83 -56.63
C ARG A 723 -29.10 62.82 -55.23
N PRO A 724 -28.33 62.88 -54.13
CA PRO A 724 -28.89 63.14 -52.81
C PRO A 724 -29.55 64.52 -52.76
N ARG A 725 -30.79 64.54 -52.28
CA ARG A 725 -31.60 65.75 -52.09
C ARG A 725 -30.99 66.58 -50.96
N ALA A 726 -30.70 67.86 -51.22
CA ALA A 726 -30.16 68.78 -50.22
C ALA A 726 -31.06 68.83 -48.98
N GLN A 727 -30.53 68.41 -47.83
CA GLN A 727 -31.17 68.66 -46.54
C GLN A 727 -30.55 69.89 -45.88
N ALA A 728 -31.43 70.84 -45.60
CA ALA A 728 -31.16 72.10 -44.94
C ALA A 728 -30.62 71.89 -43.52
N LYS A 729 -29.78 72.82 -43.09
CA LYS A 729 -29.28 72.99 -41.72
C LYS A 729 -30.43 72.94 -40.71
N ALA A 730 -30.34 72.03 -39.74
CA ALA A 730 -31.01 72.16 -38.44
C ALA A 730 -29.94 72.12 -37.34
N GLN A 731 -29.90 73.20 -36.57
CA GLN A 731 -29.08 73.40 -35.37
C GLN A 731 -29.66 72.62 -34.18
N ALA A 732 -28.80 72.10 -33.29
CA ALA A 732 -28.99 72.08 -31.83
C ALA A 732 -27.64 71.69 -31.18
N LYS A 733 -26.96 72.54 -30.41
CA LYS A 733 -27.18 72.87 -28.97
C LYS A 733 -27.22 71.64 -28.04
N SER A 734 -26.12 71.45 -27.32
CA SER A 734 -25.97 71.18 -25.88
C SER A 734 -26.97 70.27 -25.14
N GLY A 735 -26.41 69.25 -24.45
CA GLY A 735 -26.74 68.95 -23.04
C GLY A 735 -27.48 67.63 -22.75
N GLY A 736 -27.08 66.99 -21.64
CA GLY A 736 -27.80 65.93 -20.90
C GLY A 736 -27.44 64.50 -21.33
N GLU A 737 -26.74 63.69 -20.53
CA GLU A 737 -27.27 62.85 -19.41
C GLU A 737 -28.37 61.87 -19.88
N VAL A 738 -28.49 60.60 -19.49
CA VAL A 738 -27.87 59.61 -18.60
C VAL A 738 -28.60 58.26 -18.95
N GLU A 739 -28.02 57.11 -18.56
CA GLU A 739 -28.69 55.83 -18.25
C GLU A 739 -29.02 54.75 -19.30
N GLN A 740 -28.27 53.64 -19.14
CA GLN A 740 -28.71 52.26 -18.82
C GLN A 740 -29.42 51.33 -19.84
N ALA A 741 -29.02 50.06 -19.69
CA ALA A 741 -29.67 48.80 -20.07
C ALA A 741 -29.59 48.40 -21.55
N SER A 742 -29.55 47.13 -21.93
CA SER A 742 -29.18 45.84 -21.32
C SER A 742 -29.42 44.79 -22.42
N ALA A 743 -28.76 43.65 -22.31
CA ALA A 743 -29.14 42.35 -22.87
C ALA A 743 -28.93 42.09 -24.38
N GLY A 744 -28.45 40.89 -24.66
CA GLY A 744 -28.61 40.24 -25.97
C GLY A 744 -27.41 39.42 -26.43
N ALA A 745 -27.30 38.19 -25.92
CA ALA A 745 -26.39 37.15 -26.42
C ALA A 745 -26.90 36.57 -27.80
N PRO A 746 -26.26 35.53 -28.41
CA PRO A 746 -25.89 35.41 -29.85
C PRO A 746 -26.89 34.48 -30.62
N PRO A 747 -26.68 33.80 -31.80
CA PRO A 747 -25.46 33.12 -32.33
C PRO A 747 -25.26 33.06 -33.89
N ALA A 748 -24.25 32.27 -34.29
CA ALA A 748 -23.99 31.60 -35.60
C ALA A 748 -23.40 32.48 -36.73
N GLU A 749 -22.38 32.05 -37.49
CA GLU A 749 -21.90 30.70 -37.88
C GLU A 749 -20.39 30.49 -37.68
#